data_AF-A0A2T3IP03-F1
#
_entry.id   AF-A0A2T3IP03-F1
#
_cell.length_a   1.000
_cell.length_b   1.000
_cell.length_c   1.000
_cell.angle_alpha   90.00
_cell.angle_beta   90.00
_cell.angle_gamma   90.00
#
_symmetry.space_group_name_H-M   'P 1'
#
loop_
_entity.id
_entity.type
_entity.pdbx_description
1 polymer ?
#
loop_
_entity_poly.entity_id
_entity_poly.type
_entity_poly.pdbx_seq_one_letter_code
_entity_poly.pdbx_strand_id
1 'polypeptide(L)'
;MSFSIVQRTIAGFTLMLVLILIIGGVSYGNTDRIHSRLQHVTEISTPMVISASQLLASLRENQLTVIDYQTTTNIDLLALKKVDVQKAEHRFRLLEQQAQIYATDAKAQAQLTAALSAANTFFAASNTIIERYNQWLGVKRQHQRLNLEFIHLEDTYQSAANLLIQSASHKRSLRNRAELITSGISRDLKNVRRANPQTDLKTLSKVLTKDIEMAKQGIARIDVAKDVKARYSKNLNRVYELTLGANSMLAVMEKQHRLATELAALNEKSNQQVTVTQQALTAYMEYAQANAKASQHAADDAANQATLSIIIAAIISAVIALVVAVTTAKSIHTPLVKINAVLKKMTAGDMTQRTNYQSRCEFGALSHSIDQLSASMAEILTQINLGSAHLVDEATKTALTSEKAMNRVEDQKSRTDQVAAAISELEVSAKEISRSSEQTVEEVNEVNQAAQQGRELVLTSRTITEQLAVEMTEAVAITQKLSEFSNNIGSILGVIRSIAEQTNLLALNAAIEAARAGDQGRGFAVVADEVRALANRTQQSTEEIQQMITNLQQNALQVSQVMTRSQTQTEQCVEQARSTDIALQTIAERMHLILDMAIQVAHATEEQIAVSQDVSEHINGIAAVAYNAESEARESAQSSEALSQLATQQRQLIERFKV
;
A
#
# COMPACT_ATOMS: atom_id res chain seq x y z
N MET A 1 10.21 6.57 25.72
CA MET A 1 9.94 6.78 24.29
C MET A 1 10.01 5.44 23.59
N SER A 2 8.90 4.94 23.07
CA SER A 2 8.88 3.68 22.32
C SER A 2 9.43 3.94 20.92
N PHE A 3 10.68 3.59 20.66
CA PHE A 3 11.24 3.65 19.32
C PHE A 3 10.40 2.79 18.35
N SER A 4 10.10 3.34 17.18
CA SER A 4 9.43 2.64 16.09
C SER A 4 10.26 1.43 15.66
N ILE A 5 9.66 0.43 15.00
CA ILE A 5 10.44 -0.74 14.57
C ILE A 5 11.48 -0.32 13.54
N VAL A 6 11.12 0.62 12.65
CA VAL A 6 12.06 1.24 11.72
C VAL A 6 13.21 1.91 12.48
N GLN A 7 12.92 2.66 13.54
CA GLN A 7 13.96 3.27 14.39
C GLN A 7 14.82 2.22 15.12
N ARG A 8 14.26 1.09 15.55
CA ARG A 8 15.01 -0.01 16.18
C ARG A 8 15.86 -0.78 15.17
N THR A 9 15.35 -1.00 13.95
CA THR A 9 16.14 -1.61 12.88
C THR A 9 17.24 -0.68 12.42
N ILE A 10 16.96 0.61 12.22
CA ILE A 10 17.98 1.60 11.89
C ILE A 10 19.00 1.63 13.03
N ALA A 11 18.59 1.81 14.29
CA ALA A 11 19.50 1.79 15.43
C ALA A 11 20.31 0.49 15.51
N GLY A 12 19.72 -0.67 15.21
CA GLY A 12 20.39 -1.97 15.16
C GLY A 12 21.43 -2.07 14.03
N PHE A 13 21.10 -1.60 12.82
CA PHE A 13 22.04 -1.54 11.71
C PHE A 13 23.14 -0.49 11.92
N THR A 14 22.82 0.67 12.50
CA THR A 14 23.81 1.68 12.87
C THR A 14 24.72 1.15 13.98
N LEU A 15 24.18 0.43 14.97
CA LEU A 15 24.97 -0.22 16.01
C LEU A 15 25.87 -1.31 15.43
N MET A 16 25.37 -2.13 14.49
CA MET A 16 26.18 -3.11 13.75
C MET A 16 27.30 -2.45 12.96
N LEU A 17 27.01 -1.35 12.25
CA LEU A 17 28.02 -0.59 11.50
C LEU A 17 29.08 -0.02 12.43
N VAL A 18 28.68 0.54 13.57
CA VAL A 18 29.60 1.03 14.61
C VAL A 18 30.43 -0.11 15.19
N LEU A 19 29.83 -1.27 15.47
CA LEU A 19 30.55 -2.46 15.96
C LEU A 19 31.54 -3.00 14.93
N ILE A 20 31.19 -3.01 13.64
CA ILE A 20 32.10 -3.39 12.56
C ILE A 20 33.27 -2.40 12.47
N LEU A 21 33.01 -1.09 12.60
CA LEU A 21 34.06 -0.07 12.64
C LEU A 21 34.94 -0.22 13.88
N ILE A 22 34.38 -0.57 15.04
CA ILE A 22 35.13 -0.86 16.27
C ILE A 22 35.99 -2.12 16.10
N ILE A 23 35.45 -3.22 15.56
CA ILE A 23 36.22 -4.44 15.24
C ILE A 23 37.34 -4.10 14.24
N GLY A 24 37.04 -3.31 13.21
CA GLY A 24 38.02 -2.83 12.24
C GLY A 24 39.14 -2.03 12.90
N GLY A 25 38.80 -1.11 13.81
CA GLY A 25 39.78 -0.32 14.58
C GLY A 25 40.62 -1.15 15.55
N VAL A 26 40.00 -2.10 16.27
CA VAL A 26 40.70 -3.04 17.16
C VAL A 26 41.63 -3.96 16.37
N SER A 27 41.15 -4.49 15.23
CA SER A 27 41.94 -5.32 14.32
C SER A 27 43.14 -4.54 13.79
N TYR A 28 42.93 -3.32 13.29
CA TYR A 28 44.01 -2.46 12.79
C TYR A 28 45.07 -2.18 13.86
N GLY A 29 44.66 -1.77 15.07
CA GLY A 29 45.59 -1.51 16.17
C GLY A 29 46.35 -2.77 16.64
N ASN A 30 45.71 -3.93 16.58
CA ASN A 30 46.34 -5.20 16.91
C ASN A 30 47.33 -5.66 15.83
N THR A 31 47.00 -5.50 14.54
CA THR A 31 47.90 -5.78 13.42
C THR A 31 49.13 -4.88 13.46
N ASP A 32 48.97 -3.59 13.78
CA ASP A 32 50.08 -2.64 13.94
C ASP A 32 51.03 -3.03 15.09
N ARG A 33 50.48 -3.50 16.22
CA ARG A 33 51.28 -4.04 17.35
C ARG A 33 52.02 -5.33 16.98
N ILE A 34 51.41 -6.22 16.21
CA ILE A 34 52.07 -7.44 15.72
C ILE A 34 53.19 -7.05 14.74
N HIS A 35 52.92 -6.12 13.82
CA HIS A 35 53.87 -5.66 12.83
C HIS A 35 55.12 -5.05 13.49
N SER A 36 54.94 -4.14 14.45
CA SER A 36 56.04 -3.53 15.20
C SER A 36 56.86 -4.54 16.02
N ARG A 37 56.24 -5.54 16.65
CA ARG A 37 56.96 -6.61 17.37
C ARG A 37 57.71 -7.56 16.44
N LEU A 38 57.13 -7.90 15.30
CA LEU A 38 57.81 -8.72 14.27
C LEU A 38 58.98 -7.96 13.65
N GLN A 39 58.82 -6.67 13.33
CA GLN A 39 59.92 -5.82 12.89
C GLN A 39 61.08 -5.82 13.89
N HIS A 40 60.80 -5.74 15.20
CA HIS A 40 61.83 -5.82 16.23
C HIS A 40 62.58 -7.17 16.23
N VAL A 41 61.89 -8.29 15.95
CA VAL A 41 62.54 -9.61 15.82
C VAL A 41 63.43 -9.67 14.56
N THR A 42 62.95 -9.17 13.42
CA THR A 42 63.64 -9.29 12.14
C THR A 42 64.78 -8.28 11.95
N GLU A 43 64.64 -7.06 12.46
CA GLU A 43 65.59 -5.97 12.22
C GLU A 43 66.60 -5.78 13.36
N ILE A 44 66.27 -6.20 14.58
CA ILE A 44 67.11 -5.97 15.76
C ILE A 44 67.56 -7.31 16.37
N SER A 45 66.64 -8.12 16.88
CA SER A 45 67.01 -9.27 17.72
C SER A 45 67.72 -10.39 16.95
N THR A 46 67.29 -10.70 15.71
CA THR A 46 67.93 -11.75 14.89
C THR A 46 69.30 -11.32 14.37
N PRO A 47 69.48 -10.12 13.78
CA PRO A 47 70.81 -9.62 13.41
C PRO A 47 71.76 -9.52 14.61
N MET A 48 71.25 -9.21 15.81
CA MET A 48 72.06 -9.20 17.03
C MET A 48 72.65 -10.58 17.35
N VAL A 49 71.86 -11.67 17.27
CA VAL A 49 72.36 -13.05 17.44
C VAL A 49 73.40 -13.41 16.39
N ILE A 50 73.13 -13.06 15.12
CA ILE A 50 74.05 -13.33 14.01
C ILE A 50 75.38 -12.60 14.24
N SER A 51 75.35 -11.30 14.58
CA SER A 51 76.55 -10.51 14.82
C SER A 51 77.38 -11.03 16.00
N ALA A 52 76.75 -11.45 17.10
CA ALA A 52 77.42 -12.08 18.23
C ALA A 52 78.16 -13.37 17.84
N SER A 53 77.51 -14.21 17.02
CA SER A 53 78.09 -15.46 16.53
C SER A 53 79.28 -15.22 15.60
N GLN A 54 79.20 -14.20 14.72
CA GLN A 54 80.25 -13.82 13.79
C GLN A 54 81.47 -13.23 14.53
N LEU A 55 81.25 -12.41 15.56
CA LEU A 55 82.32 -11.90 16.43
C LEU A 55 83.06 -13.04 17.14
N LEU A 56 82.33 -14.01 17.70
CA LEU A 56 82.94 -15.18 18.37
C LEU A 56 83.78 -16.01 17.39
N ALA A 57 83.28 -16.23 16.17
CA ALA A 57 84.03 -16.93 15.11
C ALA A 57 85.28 -16.16 14.70
N SER A 58 85.18 -14.85 14.52
CA SER A 58 86.31 -13.99 14.13
C SER A 58 87.37 -13.88 15.24
N LEU A 59 86.99 -13.92 16.52
CA LEU A 59 87.95 -13.99 17.62
C LEU A 59 88.77 -15.28 17.58
N ARG A 60 88.13 -16.43 17.31
CA ARG A 60 88.82 -17.73 17.17
C ARG A 60 89.78 -17.72 15.99
N GLU A 61 89.37 -17.16 14.86
CA GLU A 61 90.22 -16.95 13.69
C GLU A 61 91.47 -16.13 14.06
N ASN A 62 91.30 -15.00 14.77
CA ASN A 62 92.42 -14.19 15.25
C ASN A 62 93.37 -14.98 16.14
N GLN A 63 92.86 -15.72 17.13
CA GLN A 63 93.68 -16.54 18.01
C GLN A 63 94.53 -17.55 17.21
N LEU A 64 93.93 -18.22 16.23
CA LEU A 64 94.64 -19.18 15.37
C LEU A 64 95.76 -18.50 14.57
N THR A 65 95.51 -17.31 14.00
CA THR A 65 96.55 -16.58 13.24
C THR A 65 97.72 -16.13 14.11
N VAL A 66 97.48 -15.76 15.37
CA VAL A 66 98.54 -15.39 16.32
C VAL A 66 99.39 -16.61 16.69
N ILE A 67 98.74 -17.75 16.94
CA ILE A 67 99.45 -19.02 17.19
C ILE A 67 100.30 -19.42 15.98
N ASP A 68 99.75 -19.32 14.76
CA ASP A 68 100.45 -19.61 13.51
C ASP A 68 101.66 -18.69 13.26
N TYR A 69 101.58 -17.42 13.68
CA TYR A 69 102.72 -16.51 13.67
C TYR A 69 103.86 -17.01 14.59
N GLN A 70 103.53 -17.53 15.77
CA GLN A 70 104.51 -17.96 16.78
C GLN A 70 105.16 -19.31 16.49
N THR A 71 104.56 -20.15 15.64
CA THR A 71 105.15 -21.42 15.20
C THR A 71 106.06 -21.26 13.98
N THR A 72 105.98 -20.12 13.28
CA THR A 72 106.76 -19.84 12.07
C THR A 72 108.20 -19.43 12.39
N THR A 73 109.18 -20.22 11.92
CA THR A 73 110.61 -19.95 12.13
C THR A 73 111.31 -19.31 10.93
N ASN A 74 110.68 -19.36 9.74
CA ASN A 74 111.19 -18.78 8.49
C ASN A 74 110.89 -17.26 8.43
N ILE A 75 111.93 -16.43 8.24
CA ILE A 75 111.83 -14.97 8.18
C ILE A 75 110.91 -14.50 7.06
N ASP A 76 111.07 -15.11 5.88
CA ASP A 76 110.43 -14.64 4.66
C ASP A 76 108.91 -14.82 4.75
N LEU A 77 108.45 -15.78 5.56
CA LEU A 77 107.05 -16.05 5.84
C LEU A 77 106.49 -15.21 6.99
N LEU A 78 107.31 -14.68 7.91
CA LEU A 78 106.82 -13.91 9.06
C LEU A 78 106.14 -12.60 8.64
N ALA A 79 106.63 -11.94 7.58
CA ALA A 79 105.98 -10.74 7.06
C ALA A 79 104.55 -11.03 6.56
N LEU A 80 104.36 -12.17 5.88
CA LEU A 80 103.05 -12.61 5.39
C LEU A 80 102.12 -12.99 6.55
N LYS A 81 102.63 -13.76 7.53
CA LYS A 81 101.84 -14.16 8.71
C LYS A 81 101.42 -12.96 9.58
N LYS A 82 102.24 -11.91 9.64
CA LYS A 82 101.85 -10.66 10.30
C LYS A 82 100.65 -10.01 9.62
N VAL A 83 100.58 -10.05 8.28
CA VAL A 83 99.45 -9.53 7.51
C VAL A 83 98.18 -10.35 7.77
N ASP A 84 98.30 -11.68 7.93
CA ASP A 84 97.14 -12.53 8.25
C ASP A 84 96.53 -12.18 9.61
N VAL A 85 97.35 -11.93 10.63
CA VAL A 85 96.88 -11.42 11.94
C VAL A 85 96.19 -10.06 11.80
N GLN A 86 96.76 -9.13 11.02
CA GLN A 86 96.15 -7.82 10.79
C GLN A 86 94.81 -7.91 10.04
N LYS A 87 94.69 -8.82 9.08
CA LYS A 87 93.43 -9.07 8.36
C LYS A 87 92.36 -9.65 9.28
N ALA A 88 92.72 -10.61 10.12
CA ALA A 88 91.81 -11.18 11.10
C ALA A 88 91.34 -10.09 12.10
N GLU A 89 92.22 -9.21 12.56
CA GLU A 89 91.87 -8.12 13.47
C GLU A 89 90.95 -7.10 12.78
N HIS A 90 91.25 -6.73 11.53
CA HIS A 90 90.40 -5.83 10.75
C HIS A 90 88.99 -6.41 10.51
N ARG A 91 88.90 -7.72 10.23
CA ARG A 91 87.61 -8.41 10.06
C ARG A 91 86.79 -8.35 11.35
N PHE A 92 87.43 -8.53 12.51
CA PHE A 92 86.76 -8.39 13.80
C PHE A 92 86.22 -6.98 14.00
N ARG A 93 87.00 -5.94 13.68
CA ARG A 93 86.58 -4.53 13.81
C ARG A 93 85.41 -4.16 12.89
N LEU A 94 85.33 -4.75 11.69
CA LEU A 94 84.16 -4.57 10.81
C LEU A 94 82.88 -5.19 11.41
N LEU A 95 83.01 -6.39 11.99
CA LEU A 95 81.90 -7.07 12.65
C LEU A 95 81.48 -6.35 13.94
N GLU A 96 82.43 -5.72 14.63
CA GLU A 96 82.17 -4.86 15.80
C GLU A 96 81.24 -3.70 15.42
N GLN A 97 81.52 -3.00 14.32
CA GLN A 97 80.67 -1.89 13.86
C GLN A 97 79.24 -2.37 13.56
N GLN A 98 79.09 -3.55 12.96
CA GLN A 98 77.78 -4.14 12.71
C GLN A 98 77.06 -4.51 14.01
N ALA A 99 77.75 -5.14 14.96
CA ALA A 99 77.16 -5.51 16.25
C ALA A 99 76.70 -4.29 17.07
N GLN A 100 77.42 -3.16 16.98
CA GLN A 100 77.04 -1.91 17.65
C GLN A 100 75.73 -1.31 17.12
N ILE A 101 75.41 -1.49 15.83
CA ILE A 101 74.15 -1.01 15.24
C ILE A 101 72.95 -1.75 15.85
N TYR A 102 73.10 -3.06 16.08
CA TYR A 102 72.01 -3.91 16.57
C TYR A 102 71.89 -3.95 18.10
N ALA A 103 72.94 -3.59 18.83
CA ALA A 103 72.90 -3.44 20.29
C ALA A 103 72.19 -2.13 20.68
N THR A 104 70.86 -2.13 20.60
CA THR A 104 70.03 -0.95 20.85
C THR A 104 69.69 -0.74 22.32
N ASP A 105 69.58 -1.81 23.10
CA ASP A 105 69.26 -1.73 24.53
C ASP A 105 70.50 -1.63 25.41
N ALA A 106 70.33 -1.05 26.60
CA ALA A 106 71.44 -0.78 27.53
C ALA A 106 72.20 -2.04 27.96
N LYS A 107 71.54 -3.21 28.02
CA LYS A 107 72.16 -4.47 28.44
C LYS A 107 72.91 -5.13 27.29
N ALA A 108 72.38 -5.11 26.07
CA ALA A 108 73.10 -5.47 24.85
C ALA A 108 74.36 -4.62 24.69
N GLN A 109 74.24 -3.30 24.85
CA GLN A 109 75.37 -2.37 24.77
C GLN A 109 76.41 -2.65 25.84
N ALA A 110 76.00 -2.88 27.09
CA ALA A 110 76.92 -3.18 28.18
C ALA A 110 77.68 -4.50 27.94
N GLN A 111 76.99 -5.57 27.52
CA GLN A 111 77.60 -6.87 27.22
C GLN A 111 78.53 -6.80 26.02
N LEU A 112 78.11 -6.14 24.94
CA LEU A 112 78.94 -5.93 23.75
C LEU A 112 80.18 -5.10 24.11
N THR A 113 80.02 -3.99 24.83
CA THR A 113 81.14 -3.13 25.25
C THR A 113 82.14 -3.89 26.11
N ALA A 114 81.68 -4.73 27.04
CA ALA A 114 82.55 -5.59 27.85
C ALA A 114 83.33 -6.59 26.96
N ALA A 115 82.67 -7.20 25.99
CA ALA A 115 83.29 -8.12 25.04
C ALA A 115 84.32 -7.42 24.13
N LEU A 116 84.00 -6.23 23.61
CA LEU A 116 84.90 -5.44 22.77
C LEU A 116 86.12 -4.92 23.55
N SER A 117 85.93 -4.50 24.80
CA SER A 117 87.03 -4.12 25.70
C SER A 117 87.99 -5.30 25.95
N ALA A 118 87.43 -6.49 26.19
CA ALA A 118 88.21 -7.70 26.34
C ALA A 118 88.97 -8.07 25.05
N ALA A 119 88.32 -7.94 23.88
CA ALA A 119 88.94 -8.20 22.58
C ALA A 119 90.08 -7.23 22.28
N ASN A 120 89.91 -5.93 22.57
CA ASN A 120 90.95 -4.93 22.41
C ASN A 120 92.19 -5.23 23.28
N THR A 121 91.97 -5.72 24.50
CA THR A 121 93.05 -6.15 25.39
C THR A 121 93.78 -7.38 24.81
N PHE A 122 93.05 -8.31 24.19
CA PHE A 122 93.64 -9.47 23.50
C PHE A 122 94.45 -9.04 22.27
N PHE A 123 93.95 -8.13 21.43
CA PHE A 123 94.68 -7.64 20.27
C PHE A 123 95.95 -6.88 20.66
N ALA A 124 95.89 -6.06 21.72
CA ALA A 124 97.07 -5.39 22.27
C ALA A 124 98.12 -6.40 22.79
N ALA A 125 97.67 -7.46 23.49
CA ALA A 125 98.55 -8.54 23.93
C ALA A 125 99.17 -9.30 22.75
N SER A 126 98.38 -9.59 21.71
CA SER A 126 98.83 -10.25 20.48
C SER A 126 99.90 -9.47 19.75
N ASN A 127 99.73 -8.14 19.62
CA ASN A 127 100.74 -7.26 19.04
C ASN A 127 102.05 -7.26 19.87
N THR A 128 101.93 -7.22 21.20
CA THR A 128 103.10 -7.29 22.10
C THR A 128 103.83 -8.64 21.97
N ILE A 129 103.08 -9.74 21.85
CA ILE A 129 103.61 -11.08 21.61
C ILE A 129 104.38 -11.13 20.29
N ILE A 130 103.83 -10.60 19.21
CA ILE A 130 104.46 -10.54 17.89
C ILE A 130 105.81 -9.81 17.96
N GLU A 131 105.85 -8.65 18.64
CA GLU A 131 107.08 -7.87 18.82
C GLU A 131 108.12 -8.61 19.64
N ARG A 132 107.73 -9.19 20.78
CA ARG A 132 108.64 -9.94 21.66
C ARG A 132 109.13 -11.23 21.02
N TYR A 133 108.29 -11.90 20.23
CA TYR A 133 108.66 -13.10 19.48
C TYR A 133 109.71 -12.79 18.43
N ASN A 134 109.56 -11.68 17.70
CA ASN A 134 110.58 -11.21 16.75
C ASN A 134 111.92 -10.92 17.44
N GLN A 135 111.90 -10.28 18.62
CA GLN A 135 113.11 -10.03 19.40
C GLN A 135 113.76 -11.35 19.87
N TRP A 136 112.96 -12.29 20.39
CA TRP A 136 113.45 -13.60 20.82
C TRP A 136 114.05 -14.39 19.65
N LEU A 137 113.41 -14.37 18.48
CA LEU A 137 113.90 -15.03 17.28
C LEU A 137 115.24 -14.42 16.81
N GLY A 138 115.37 -13.09 16.90
CA GLY A 138 116.63 -12.39 16.66
C GLY A 138 117.75 -12.83 17.62
N VAL A 139 117.46 -12.88 18.92
CA VAL A 139 118.41 -13.34 19.96
C VAL A 139 118.74 -14.82 19.79
N LYS A 140 117.77 -15.67 19.43
CA LYS A 140 117.99 -17.10 19.15
C LYS A 140 118.94 -17.30 17.97
N ARG A 141 118.85 -16.48 16.92
CA ARG A 141 119.82 -16.52 15.80
C ARG A 141 121.18 -16.01 16.22
N GLN A 142 121.25 -14.95 17.01
CA GLN A 142 122.50 -14.45 17.56
C GLN A 142 123.18 -15.53 18.42
N HIS A 143 122.42 -16.23 19.25
CA HIS A 143 122.89 -17.38 20.02
C HIS A 143 123.39 -18.51 19.11
N GLN A 144 122.65 -18.88 18.06
CA GLN A 144 123.10 -19.90 17.09
C GLN A 144 124.41 -19.52 16.40
N ARG A 145 124.56 -18.24 16.00
CA ARG A 145 125.80 -17.73 15.40
C ARG A 145 126.96 -17.76 16.39
N LEU A 146 126.76 -17.26 17.60
CA LEU A 146 127.78 -17.29 18.66
C LEU A 146 128.14 -18.72 19.07
N ASN A 147 127.20 -19.65 19.04
CA ASN A 147 127.46 -21.06 19.31
C ASN A 147 128.44 -21.66 18.29
N LEU A 148 128.34 -21.28 17.01
CA LEU A 148 129.31 -21.69 15.99
C LEU A 148 130.70 -21.10 16.26
N GLU A 149 130.79 -19.82 16.62
CA GLU A 149 132.07 -19.18 17.01
C GLU A 149 132.65 -19.78 18.30
N PHE A 150 131.79 -20.15 19.25
CA PHE A 150 132.15 -20.75 20.53
C PHE A 150 132.74 -22.15 20.35
N ILE A 151 132.21 -22.96 19.43
CA ILE A 151 132.77 -24.29 19.14
C ILE A 151 134.22 -24.17 18.68
N HIS A 152 134.51 -23.22 17.80
CA HIS A 152 135.88 -23.00 17.33
C HIS A 152 136.80 -22.49 18.45
N LEU A 153 136.29 -21.63 19.34
CA LEU A 153 137.00 -21.15 20.51
C LEU A 153 137.38 -22.26 21.48
N GLU A 154 136.47 -23.21 21.74
CA GLU A 154 136.72 -24.35 22.61
C GLU A 154 137.94 -25.14 22.11
N ASP A 155 138.01 -25.41 20.80
CA ASP A 155 139.14 -26.11 20.16
C ASP A 155 140.46 -25.32 20.23
N THR A 156 140.43 -24.01 19.96
CA THR A 156 141.64 -23.18 19.99
C THR A 156 142.17 -23.00 21.42
N TYR A 157 141.27 -22.83 22.39
CA TYR A 157 141.62 -22.77 23.81
C TYR A 157 142.21 -24.10 24.29
N GLN A 158 141.56 -25.23 23.98
CA GLN A 158 142.05 -26.55 24.39
C GLN A 158 143.45 -26.83 23.80
N SER A 159 143.69 -26.43 22.55
CA SER A 159 145.01 -26.53 21.91
C SER A 159 146.07 -25.69 22.64
N ALA A 160 145.75 -24.45 23.01
CA ALA A 160 146.64 -23.57 23.76
C ALA A 160 146.90 -24.08 25.20
N ALA A 161 145.87 -24.61 25.86
CA ALA A 161 145.96 -25.23 27.17
C ALA A 161 146.88 -26.46 27.17
N ASN A 162 146.71 -27.37 26.20
CA ASN A 162 147.56 -28.54 26.04
C ASN A 162 149.03 -28.16 25.80
N LEU A 163 149.28 -27.16 24.95
CA LEU A 163 150.62 -26.66 24.65
C LEU A 163 151.28 -26.02 25.90
N LEU A 164 150.51 -25.33 26.73
CA LEU A 164 150.97 -24.81 28.01
C LEU A 164 151.36 -25.94 28.98
N ILE A 165 150.51 -26.96 29.12
CA ILE A 165 150.79 -28.14 29.97
C ILE A 165 152.05 -28.86 29.49
N GLN A 166 152.18 -29.09 28.18
CA GLN A 166 153.33 -29.74 27.58
C GLN A 166 154.63 -28.94 27.83
N SER A 167 154.61 -27.63 27.61
CA SER A 167 155.77 -26.76 27.83
C SER A 167 156.19 -26.70 29.31
N ALA A 168 155.24 -26.80 30.23
CA ALA A 168 155.49 -26.84 31.67
C ALA A 168 155.94 -28.23 32.18
N SER A 169 155.97 -29.26 31.33
CA SER A 169 156.19 -30.65 31.73
C SER A 169 157.61 -30.98 32.19
N HIS A 170 158.58 -30.09 31.95
CA HIS A 170 159.95 -30.24 32.44
C HIS A 170 160.04 -30.22 33.99
N LYS A 171 159.02 -29.69 34.69
CA LYS A 171 158.88 -29.78 36.16
C LYS A 171 157.46 -30.19 36.55
N ARG A 172 157.34 -31.26 37.34
CA ARG A 172 156.04 -31.76 37.83
C ARG A 172 155.21 -30.69 38.55
N SER A 173 155.85 -29.83 39.35
CA SER A 173 155.18 -28.73 40.04
C SER A 173 154.62 -27.66 39.09
N LEU A 174 155.30 -27.38 37.97
CA LEU A 174 154.83 -26.43 36.96
C LEU A 174 153.72 -27.04 36.09
N ARG A 175 153.85 -28.31 35.71
CA ARG A 175 152.80 -29.06 35.01
C ARG A 175 151.49 -29.10 35.81
N ASN A 176 151.56 -29.43 37.10
CA ASN A 176 150.37 -29.43 37.96
C ASN A 176 149.72 -28.04 38.05
N ARG A 177 150.52 -26.97 38.09
CA ARG A 177 149.99 -25.59 38.06
C ARG A 177 149.33 -25.26 36.72
N ALA A 178 149.90 -25.70 35.60
CA ALA A 178 149.32 -25.53 34.27
C ALA A 178 148.00 -26.31 34.12
N GLU A 179 147.94 -27.57 34.57
CA GLU A 179 146.71 -28.38 34.58
C GLU A 179 145.62 -27.74 35.46
N LEU A 180 145.98 -27.20 36.62
CA LEU A 180 145.03 -26.55 37.53
C LEU A 180 144.33 -25.35 36.89
N ILE A 181 145.08 -24.48 36.20
CA ILE A 181 144.51 -23.28 35.58
C ILE A 181 143.79 -23.53 34.26
N THR A 182 144.05 -24.68 33.62
CA THR A 182 143.47 -25.02 32.31
C THR A 182 142.21 -25.88 32.43
N SER A 183 142.23 -26.89 33.30
CA SER A 183 141.17 -27.89 33.42
C SER A 183 139.83 -27.33 33.92
N GLY A 184 139.87 -26.36 34.84
CA GLY A 184 138.66 -25.66 35.32
C GLY A 184 137.92 -24.97 34.17
N ILE A 185 138.65 -24.19 33.38
CA ILE A 185 138.11 -23.47 32.23
C ILE A 185 137.59 -24.43 31.15
N SER A 186 138.32 -25.50 30.81
CA SER A 186 137.84 -26.49 29.83
C SER A 186 136.54 -27.18 30.28
N ARG A 187 136.38 -27.44 31.58
CA ARG A 187 135.13 -27.98 32.14
C ARG A 187 134.01 -26.97 32.04
N ASP A 188 134.27 -25.72 32.38
CA ASP A 188 133.27 -24.65 32.34
C ASP A 188 132.82 -24.36 30.91
N LEU A 189 133.73 -24.37 29.92
CA LEU A 189 133.37 -24.24 28.50
C LEU A 189 132.43 -25.37 28.05
N LYS A 190 132.67 -26.61 28.47
CA LYS A 190 131.74 -27.73 28.19
C LYS A 190 130.38 -27.54 28.85
N ASN A 191 130.34 -26.97 30.06
CA ASN A 191 129.11 -26.65 30.76
C ASN A 191 128.33 -25.52 30.05
N VAL A 192 129.02 -24.50 29.52
CA VAL A 192 128.41 -23.45 28.68
C VAL A 192 127.79 -24.06 27.42
N ARG A 193 128.50 -24.96 26.73
CA ARG A 193 127.97 -25.63 25.52
C ARG A 193 126.74 -26.51 25.80
N ARG A 194 126.71 -27.18 26.96
CA ARG A 194 125.60 -28.05 27.36
C ARG A 194 124.46 -27.30 28.06
N ALA A 195 124.62 -26.00 28.28
CA ALA A 195 123.63 -25.22 28.99
C ALA A 195 122.30 -25.22 28.22
N ASN A 196 121.24 -25.56 28.94
CA ASN A 196 119.88 -25.63 28.45
C ASN A 196 119.02 -24.55 29.14
N PRO A 197 117.72 -24.44 28.84
CA PRO A 197 116.82 -23.47 29.48
C PRO A 197 116.77 -23.52 31.02
N GLN A 198 117.14 -24.64 31.63
CA GLN A 198 117.10 -24.87 33.08
C GLN A 198 118.46 -24.65 33.77
N THR A 199 119.51 -24.38 33.00
CA THR A 199 120.85 -24.18 33.54
C THR A 199 120.96 -22.82 34.21
N ASP A 200 121.47 -22.77 35.44
CA ASP A 200 121.75 -21.51 36.15
C ASP A 200 122.97 -20.83 35.54
N LEU A 201 122.71 -19.99 34.54
CA LEU A 201 123.71 -19.24 33.80
C LEU A 201 124.47 -18.23 34.68
N LYS A 202 123.86 -17.72 35.76
CA LYS A 202 124.51 -16.78 36.69
C LYS A 202 125.59 -17.49 37.50
N THR A 203 125.26 -18.67 38.03
CA THR A 203 126.25 -19.50 38.73
C THR A 203 127.35 -19.94 37.79
N LEU A 204 127.01 -20.37 36.56
CA LEU A 204 128.00 -20.77 35.56
C LEU A 204 128.94 -19.61 35.17
N SER A 205 128.39 -18.42 34.94
CA SER A 205 129.15 -17.19 34.67
C SER A 205 130.10 -16.84 35.83
N LYS A 206 129.63 -16.95 37.07
CA LYS A 206 130.42 -16.66 38.27
C LYS A 206 131.59 -17.64 38.45
N VAL A 207 131.37 -18.93 38.22
CA VAL A 207 132.41 -19.96 38.30
C VAL A 207 133.46 -19.73 37.22
N LEU A 208 133.02 -19.55 35.95
CA LEU A 208 133.93 -19.31 34.83
C LEU A 208 134.75 -18.02 35.00
N THR A 209 134.15 -16.95 35.54
CA THR A 209 134.86 -15.71 35.85
C THR A 209 135.99 -15.94 36.84
N LYS A 210 135.70 -16.70 37.92
CA LYS A 210 136.69 -17.04 38.94
C LYS A 210 137.81 -17.90 38.34
N ASP A 211 137.49 -18.89 37.53
CA ASP A 211 138.46 -19.78 36.90
C ASP A 211 139.36 -19.03 35.90
N ILE A 212 138.80 -18.09 35.13
CA ILE A 212 139.58 -17.21 34.24
C ILE A 212 140.52 -16.29 35.04
N GLU A 213 140.07 -15.68 36.13
CA GLU A 213 140.92 -14.81 36.96
C GLU A 213 142.03 -15.61 37.65
N MET A 214 141.71 -16.81 38.17
CA MET A 214 142.72 -17.73 38.69
C MET A 214 143.75 -18.11 37.61
N ALA A 215 143.32 -18.32 36.36
CA ALA A 215 144.22 -18.61 35.27
C ALA A 215 145.09 -17.42 34.86
N LYS A 216 144.54 -16.20 34.82
CA LYS A 216 145.29 -14.97 34.52
C LYS A 216 146.37 -14.68 35.58
N GLN A 217 146.07 -14.91 36.85
CA GLN A 217 147.06 -14.74 37.92
C GLN A 217 148.07 -15.90 37.95
N GLY A 218 147.60 -17.12 37.70
CA GLY A 218 148.39 -18.34 37.78
C GLY A 218 149.45 -18.46 36.69
N ILE A 219 149.17 -17.99 35.46
CA ILE A 219 150.10 -18.09 34.33
C ILE A 219 151.44 -17.37 34.58
N ALA A 220 151.42 -16.27 35.35
CA ALA A 220 152.64 -15.54 35.72
C ALA A 220 153.61 -16.41 36.54
N ARG A 221 153.09 -17.36 37.32
CA ARG A 221 153.84 -18.25 38.22
C ARG A 221 154.32 -19.54 37.56
N ILE A 222 154.09 -19.71 36.27
CA ILE A 222 154.53 -20.88 35.50
C ILE A 222 155.70 -20.44 34.62
N ASP A 223 156.86 -21.06 34.75
CA ASP A 223 158.03 -20.69 33.94
C ASP A 223 158.03 -21.46 32.61
N VAL A 224 157.66 -20.79 31.52
CA VAL A 224 157.63 -21.31 30.15
C VAL A 224 157.94 -20.16 29.18
N ALA A 225 158.24 -20.50 27.92
CA ALA A 225 158.56 -19.54 26.88
C ALA A 225 157.47 -18.45 26.73
N LYS A 226 157.93 -17.22 26.46
CA LYS A 226 157.06 -16.03 26.42
C LYS A 226 155.95 -16.14 25.38
N ASP A 227 156.22 -16.80 24.25
CA ASP A 227 155.26 -17.05 23.17
C ASP A 227 154.15 -18.01 23.61
N VAL A 228 154.46 -19.04 24.40
CA VAL A 228 153.47 -19.97 24.99
C VAL A 228 152.54 -19.24 25.95
N LYS A 229 153.10 -18.42 26.85
CA LYS A 229 152.29 -17.57 27.75
C LYS A 229 151.39 -16.62 26.95
N ALA A 230 151.94 -15.97 25.93
CA ALA A 230 151.17 -15.05 25.08
C ALA A 230 150.03 -15.76 24.35
N ARG A 231 150.26 -16.96 23.80
CA ARG A 231 149.21 -17.77 23.14
C ARG A 231 148.11 -18.20 24.10
N TYR A 232 148.47 -18.68 25.29
CA TYR A 232 147.48 -19.05 26.31
C TYR A 232 146.68 -17.84 26.78
N SER A 233 147.35 -16.74 27.15
CA SER A 233 146.68 -15.51 27.57
C SER A 233 145.79 -14.92 26.47
N LYS A 234 146.20 -15.00 25.19
CA LYS A 234 145.35 -14.58 24.05
C LYS A 234 144.07 -15.41 23.95
N ASN A 235 144.18 -16.73 24.03
CA ASN A 235 143.00 -17.60 23.98
C ASN A 235 142.14 -17.48 25.24
N LEU A 236 142.75 -17.27 26.41
CA LEU A 236 142.05 -17.02 27.66
C LEU A 236 141.26 -15.69 27.63
N ASN A 237 141.85 -14.64 27.06
CA ASN A 237 141.13 -13.38 26.83
C ASN A 237 140.00 -13.57 25.82
N ARG A 238 140.20 -14.36 24.77
CA ARG A 238 139.15 -14.67 23.80
C ARG A 238 138.00 -15.48 24.43
N VAL A 239 138.33 -16.41 25.33
CA VAL A 239 137.35 -17.09 26.19
C VAL A 239 136.55 -16.07 26.98
N TYR A 240 137.19 -15.13 27.68
CA TYR A 240 136.48 -14.07 28.38
C TYR A 240 135.55 -13.24 27.46
N GLU A 241 136.04 -12.78 26.30
CA GLU A 241 135.25 -11.98 25.36
C GLU A 241 134.01 -12.72 24.84
N LEU A 242 134.16 -13.95 24.39
CA LEU A 242 133.07 -14.74 23.79
C LEU A 242 132.16 -15.39 24.83
N THR A 243 132.57 -15.51 26.10
CA THR A 243 131.74 -16.17 27.15
C THR A 243 131.19 -15.21 28.20
N LEU A 244 131.91 -14.14 28.57
CA LEU A 244 131.56 -13.24 29.67
C LEU A 244 131.39 -11.75 29.28
N GLY A 245 131.73 -11.35 28.06
CA GLY A 245 131.49 -10.00 27.54
C GLY A 245 130.00 -9.61 27.41
N ALA A 246 129.71 -8.33 27.19
CA ALA A 246 128.33 -7.82 27.13
C ALA A 246 127.45 -8.44 26.01
N ASN A 247 128.06 -8.95 24.94
CA ASN A 247 127.41 -9.67 23.83
C ASN A 247 127.90 -11.12 23.71
N SER A 248 128.36 -11.69 24.82
CA SER A 248 128.90 -13.05 24.87
C SER A 248 127.82 -14.12 24.79
N MET A 249 128.25 -15.37 24.63
CA MET A 249 127.41 -16.55 24.65
C MET A 249 126.48 -16.57 25.88
N LEU A 250 127.01 -16.38 27.10
CA LEU A 250 126.19 -16.42 28.32
C LEU A 250 125.23 -15.23 28.42
N ALA A 251 125.65 -14.02 28.03
CA ALA A 251 124.78 -12.85 28.03
C ALA A 251 123.61 -12.99 27.04
N VAL A 252 123.87 -13.58 25.87
CA VAL A 252 122.85 -13.85 24.85
C VAL A 252 121.93 -14.98 25.29
N MET A 253 122.45 -16.04 25.93
CA MET A 253 121.64 -17.11 26.53
C MET A 253 120.73 -16.56 27.64
N GLU A 254 121.24 -15.72 28.55
CA GLU A 254 120.43 -15.09 29.61
C GLU A 254 119.33 -14.22 29.02
N LYS A 255 119.65 -13.43 27.98
CA LYS A 255 118.66 -12.62 27.25
C LYS A 255 117.62 -13.51 26.54
N GLN A 256 118.03 -14.63 25.96
CA GLN A 256 117.14 -15.57 25.29
C GLN A 256 116.19 -16.25 26.28
N HIS A 257 116.69 -16.70 27.43
CA HIS A 257 115.89 -17.31 28.49
C HIS A 257 114.90 -16.31 29.06
N ARG A 258 115.34 -15.08 29.35
CA ARG A 258 114.46 -14.00 29.84
C ARG A 258 113.33 -13.71 28.85
N LEU A 259 113.64 -13.55 27.57
CA LEU A 259 112.62 -13.32 26.53
C LEU A 259 111.69 -14.52 26.35
N ALA A 260 112.18 -15.75 26.51
CA ALA A 260 111.34 -16.95 26.48
C ALA A 260 110.36 -16.99 27.66
N THR A 261 110.81 -16.65 28.88
CA THR A 261 109.95 -16.55 30.06
C THR A 261 108.93 -15.41 29.93
N GLU A 262 109.34 -14.24 29.43
CA GLU A 262 108.43 -13.13 29.13
C GLU A 262 107.36 -13.54 28.10
N LEU A 263 107.75 -14.24 27.04
CA LEU A 263 106.81 -14.76 26.03
C LEU A 263 105.85 -15.81 26.60
N ALA A 264 106.33 -16.71 27.46
CA ALA A 264 105.47 -17.69 28.13
C ALA A 264 104.41 -17.00 29.01
N ALA A 265 104.82 -16.01 29.82
CA ALA A 265 103.91 -15.22 30.64
C ALA A 265 102.92 -14.39 29.80
N LEU A 266 103.38 -13.80 28.69
CA LEU A 266 102.52 -13.08 27.75
C LEU A 266 101.51 -14.01 27.07
N ASN A 267 101.93 -15.22 26.68
CA ASN A 267 101.04 -16.23 26.09
C ASN A 267 99.99 -16.72 27.08
N GLU A 268 100.36 -16.96 28.33
CA GLU A 268 99.41 -17.31 29.39
C GLU A 268 98.38 -16.20 29.59
N LYS A 269 98.84 -14.95 29.72
CA LYS A 269 97.96 -13.78 29.83
C LYS A 269 97.07 -13.60 28.60
N SER A 270 97.60 -13.81 27.39
CA SER A 270 96.84 -13.73 26.15
C SER A 270 95.77 -14.83 26.06
N ASN A 271 96.09 -16.06 26.44
CA ASN A 271 95.13 -17.17 26.49
C ASN A 271 94.03 -16.94 27.53
N GLN A 272 94.38 -16.36 28.68
CA GLN A 272 93.39 -15.90 29.67
C GLN A 272 92.50 -14.81 29.04
N GLN A 273 93.08 -13.84 28.34
CA GLN A 273 92.33 -12.77 27.70
C GLN A 273 91.41 -13.26 26.58
N VAL A 274 91.84 -14.25 25.79
CA VAL A 274 90.96 -14.94 24.83
C VAL A 274 89.78 -15.58 25.56
N THR A 275 90.03 -16.31 26.65
CA THR A 275 88.98 -16.95 27.44
C THR A 275 87.98 -15.93 27.98
N VAL A 276 88.46 -14.81 28.53
CA VAL A 276 87.62 -13.71 29.01
C VAL A 276 86.79 -13.10 27.86
N THR A 277 87.42 -12.88 26.70
CA THR A 277 86.72 -12.34 25.54
C THR A 277 85.68 -13.31 24.99
N GLN A 278 85.99 -14.62 24.94
CA GLN A 278 85.05 -15.67 24.54
C GLN A 278 83.87 -15.75 25.51
N GLN A 279 84.11 -15.67 26.82
CA GLN A 279 83.05 -15.66 27.83
C GLN A 279 82.17 -14.42 27.68
N ALA A 280 82.75 -13.23 27.47
CA ALA A 280 82.00 -12.01 27.27
C ALA A 280 81.18 -12.02 25.96
N LEU A 281 81.75 -12.51 24.85
CA LEU A 281 81.02 -12.70 23.59
C LEU A 281 79.93 -13.77 23.70
N THR A 282 80.16 -14.82 24.50
CA THR A 282 79.14 -15.85 24.77
C THR A 282 78.01 -15.27 25.60
N ALA A 283 78.30 -14.47 26.63
CA ALA A 283 77.28 -13.77 27.42
C ALA A 283 76.47 -12.78 26.57
N TYR A 284 77.12 -12.06 25.65
CA TYR A 284 76.43 -11.23 24.66
C TYR A 284 75.55 -12.06 23.72
N MET A 285 76.05 -13.20 23.22
CA MET A 285 75.28 -14.12 22.37
C MET A 285 74.08 -14.74 23.11
N GLU A 286 74.25 -15.17 24.35
CA GLU A 286 73.18 -15.71 25.21
C GLU A 286 72.14 -14.64 25.49
N TYR A 287 72.56 -13.40 25.78
CA TYR A 287 71.65 -12.28 25.92
C TYR A 287 70.89 -12.01 24.61
N ALA A 288 71.57 -12.02 23.47
CA ALA A 288 70.94 -11.83 22.17
C ALA A 288 69.92 -12.92 21.85
N GLN A 289 70.22 -14.18 22.17
CA GLN A 289 69.30 -15.30 22.00
C GLN A 289 68.12 -15.23 22.96
N ALA A 290 68.34 -14.86 24.23
CA ALA A 290 67.29 -14.65 25.19
C ALA A 290 66.37 -13.49 24.78
N ASN A 291 66.93 -12.39 24.27
CA ASN A 291 66.17 -11.25 23.79
C ASN A 291 65.38 -11.59 22.51
N ALA A 292 65.96 -12.37 21.58
CA ALA A 292 65.25 -12.87 20.41
C ALA A 292 64.08 -13.78 20.79
N LYS A 293 64.28 -14.73 21.73
CA LYS A 293 63.20 -15.57 22.25
C LYS A 293 62.12 -14.77 22.98
N ALA A 294 62.51 -13.81 23.81
CA ALA A 294 61.57 -12.93 24.51
C ALA A 294 60.77 -12.06 23.52
N SER A 295 61.42 -11.55 22.48
CA SER A 295 60.77 -10.78 21.41
C SER A 295 59.81 -11.65 20.59
N GLN A 296 60.18 -12.90 20.32
CA GLN A 296 59.33 -13.89 19.65
C GLN A 296 58.11 -14.26 20.51
N HIS A 297 58.30 -14.59 21.79
CA HIS A 297 57.19 -14.82 22.72
C HIS A 297 56.30 -13.59 22.86
N ALA A 298 56.86 -12.38 22.92
CA ALA A 298 56.07 -11.17 22.94
C ALA A 298 55.29 -10.96 21.63
N ALA A 299 55.82 -11.35 20.47
CA ALA A 299 55.10 -11.31 19.21
C ALA A 299 53.96 -12.35 19.18
N ASP A 300 54.22 -13.58 19.65
CA ASP A 300 53.22 -14.64 19.76
C ASP A 300 52.11 -14.28 20.77
N ASP A 301 52.47 -13.67 21.91
CA ASP A 301 51.51 -13.18 22.90
C ASP A 301 50.67 -12.04 22.35
N ALA A 302 51.28 -11.11 21.58
CA ALA A 302 50.54 -10.05 20.91
C ALA A 302 49.59 -10.63 19.85
N ALA A 303 50.00 -11.66 19.11
CA ALA A 303 49.15 -12.37 18.16
C ALA A 303 48.00 -13.09 18.85
N ASN A 304 48.27 -13.83 19.94
CA ASN A 304 47.24 -14.53 20.72
C ASN A 304 46.26 -13.56 21.40
N GLN A 305 46.75 -12.44 21.96
CA GLN A 305 45.89 -11.39 22.51
C GLN A 305 45.07 -10.70 21.44
N ALA A 306 45.64 -10.48 20.25
CA ALA A 306 44.91 -9.95 19.10
C ALA A 306 43.79 -10.90 18.67
N THR A 307 44.10 -12.19 18.52
CA THR A 307 43.12 -13.23 18.18
C THR A 307 42.03 -13.32 19.25
N LEU A 308 42.37 -13.33 20.53
CA LEU A 308 41.41 -13.37 21.63
C LEU A 308 40.55 -12.10 21.69
N SER A 309 41.12 -10.92 21.48
CA SER A 309 40.37 -9.65 21.44
C SER A 309 39.43 -9.58 20.24
N ILE A 310 39.88 -10.07 19.06
CA ILE A 310 39.05 -10.19 17.86
C ILE A 310 37.93 -11.21 18.08
N ILE A 311 38.21 -12.37 18.68
CA ILE A 311 37.20 -13.38 19.01
C ILE A 311 36.19 -12.83 20.02
N ILE A 312 36.62 -12.17 21.09
CA ILE A 312 35.70 -11.56 22.08
C ILE A 312 34.87 -10.46 21.41
N ALA A 313 35.48 -9.57 20.63
CA ALA A 313 34.75 -8.52 19.91
C ALA A 313 33.77 -9.12 18.88
N ALA A 314 34.14 -10.22 18.21
CA ALA A 314 33.28 -10.97 17.30
C ALA A 314 32.14 -11.68 18.03
N ILE A 315 32.39 -12.31 19.19
CA ILE A 315 31.37 -12.96 20.02
C ILE A 315 30.41 -11.91 20.58
N ILE A 316 30.90 -10.80 21.15
CA ILE A 316 30.06 -9.71 21.65
C ILE A 316 29.23 -9.13 20.50
N SER A 317 29.84 -8.88 19.34
CA SER A 317 29.11 -8.40 18.17
C SER A 317 28.11 -9.42 17.64
N ALA A 318 28.43 -10.72 17.68
CA ALA A 318 27.51 -11.80 17.30
C ALA A 318 26.36 -11.95 18.29
N VAL A 319 26.59 -11.80 19.59
CA VAL A 319 25.56 -11.82 20.63
C VAL A 319 24.67 -10.60 20.52
N ILE A 320 25.23 -9.40 20.34
CA ILE A 320 24.46 -8.18 20.11
C ILE A 320 23.67 -8.29 18.80
N ALA A 321 24.30 -8.77 17.73
CA ALA A 321 23.65 -9.05 16.46
C ALA A 321 22.51 -10.06 16.60
N LEU A 322 22.71 -11.14 17.36
CA LEU A 322 21.69 -12.14 17.63
C LEU A 322 20.55 -11.58 18.48
N VAL A 323 20.84 -10.77 19.50
CA VAL A 323 19.82 -10.10 20.31
C VAL A 323 19.03 -9.11 19.45
N VAL A 324 19.69 -8.28 18.66
CA VAL A 324 19.04 -7.35 17.70
C VAL A 324 18.23 -8.14 16.67
N ALA A 325 18.76 -9.23 16.13
CA ALA A 325 18.07 -10.07 15.14
C ALA A 325 16.85 -10.77 15.74
N VAL A 326 16.97 -11.39 16.91
CA VAL A 326 15.87 -12.08 17.60
C VAL A 326 14.80 -11.08 18.06
N THR A 327 15.19 -9.93 18.61
CA THR A 327 14.24 -8.89 19.03
C THR A 327 13.53 -8.26 17.84
N THR A 328 14.25 -7.95 16.76
CA THR A 328 13.69 -7.44 15.50
C THR A 328 12.76 -8.48 14.87
N ALA A 329 13.22 -9.73 14.72
CA ALA A 329 12.44 -10.82 14.16
C ALA A 329 11.16 -11.08 14.98
N LYS A 330 11.24 -11.15 16.33
CA LYS A 330 10.03 -11.26 17.17
C LYS A 330 9.12 -10.03 17.04
N SER A 331 9.68 -8.83 16.94
CA SER A 331 8.90 -7.58 16.82
C SER A 331 8.22 -7.40 15.46
N ILE A 332 8.66 -8.13 14.43
CA ILE A 332 8.05 -8.13 13.09
C ILE A 332 7.14 -9.36 12.92
N HIS A 333 7.65 -10.56 13.18
CA HIS A 333 6.95 -11.83 12.96
C HIS A 333 5.69 -11.95 13.82
N THR A 334 5.75 -11.62 15.11
CA THR A 334 4.60 -11.79 16.02
C THR A 334 3.40 -10.92 15.62
N PRO A 335 3.55 -9.60 15.36
CA PRO A 335 2.43 -8.80 14.86
C PRO A 335 1.99 -9.21 13.45
N LEU A 336 2.90 -9.58 12.55
CA LEU A 336 2.51 -10.07 11.21
C LEU A 336 1.68 -11.35 11.26
N VAL A 337 2.03 -12.32 12.10
CA VAL A 337 1.23 -13.55 12.26
C VAL A 337 -0.15 -13.25 12.82
N LYS A 338 -0.26 -12.34 13.80
CA LYS A 338 -1.56 -11.90 14.33
C LYS A 338 -2.41 -11.18 13.28
N ILE A 339 -1.81 -10.24 12.56
CA ILE A 339 -2.46 -9.50 11.47
C ILE A 339 -2.91 -10.46 10.36
N ASN A 340 -2.05 -11.37 9.93
CA ASN A 340 -2.36 -12.35 8.89
C ASN A 340 -3.45 -13.34 9.35
N ALA A 341 -3.45 -13.75 10.62
CA ALA A 341 -4.50 -14.60 11.18
C ALA A 341 -5.86 -13.91 11.17
N VAL A 342 -5.92 -12.61 11.53
CA VAL A 342 -7.16 -11.82 11.46
C VAL A 342 -7.58 -11.61 10.02
N LEU A 343 -6.67 -11.21 9.12
CA LEU A 343 -6.96 -11.06 7.69
C LEU A 343 -7.49 -12.37 7.08
N LYS A 344 -6.91 -13.52 7.41
CA LYS A 344 -7.39 -14.83 6.95
C LYS A 344 -8.83 -15.12 7.40
N LYS A 345 -9.19 -14.72 8.62
CA LYS A 345 -10.57 -14.80 9.12
C LYS A 345 -11.49 -13.80 8.41
N MET A 346 -11.04 -12.56 8.16
CA MET A 346 -11.79 -11.56 7.39
C MET A 346 -12.05 -12.02 5.96
N THR A 347 -11.07 -12.64 5.28
CA THR A 347 -11.25 -13.23 3.94
C THR A 347 -12.19 -14.43 3.95
N ALA A 348 -12.33 -15.10 5.08
CA ALA A 348 -13.32 -16.16 5.28
C ALA A 348 -14.71 -15.60 5.68
N GLY A 349 -14.84 -14.28 5.78
CA GLY A 349 -16.10 -13.58 6.05
C GLY A 349 -16.27 -13.04 7.47
N ASP A 350 -15.34 -13.28 8.41
CA ASP A 350 -15.51 -12.86 9.81
C ASP A 350 -14.91 -11.46 10.06
N MET A 351 -15.78 -10.45 10.05
CA MET A 351 -15.49 -9.04 10.31
C MET A 351 -15.63 -8.66 11.79
N THR A 352 -15.93 -9.61 12.70
CA THR A 352 -15.97 -9.37 14.17
C THR A 352 -14.58 -9.38 14.78
N GLN A 353 -13.60 -9.97 14.09
CA GLN A 353 -12.26 -10.16 14.61
C GLN A 353 -11.52 -8.83 14.68
N ARG A 354 -10.77 -8.65 15.76
CA ARG A 354 -9.89 -7.49 15.95
C ARG A 354 -8.48 -7.98 16.19
N THR A 355 -7.53 -7.28 15.61
CA THR A 355 -6.10 -7.54 15.81
C THR A 355 -5.68 -7.21 17.24
N ASN A 356 -6.31 -6.21 17.87
CA ASN A 356 -6.08 -5.81 19.28
C ASN A 356 -4.58 -5.65 19.62
N TYR A 357 -3.76 -5.27 18.64
CA TYR A 357 -2.33 -5.13 18.81
C TYR A 357 -2.02 -3.69 19.23
N GLN A 358 -2.03 -3.46 20.54
CA GLN A 358 -1.73 -2.16 21.12
C GLN A 358 -0.21 -1.92 21.15
N SER A 359 0.29 -1.24 20.13
CA SER A 359 1.68 -0.77 20.06
C SER A 359 1.72 0.63 19.45
N ARG A 360 2.71 1.43 19.84
CA ARG A 360 2.94 2.77 19.25
C ARG A 360 3.81 2.73 17.98
N CYS A 361 4.10 1.54 17.45
CA CYS A 361 4.88 1.35 16.22
C CYS A 361 3.99 1.23 14.98
N GLU A 362 4.62 1.08 13.83
CA GLU A 362 4.01 0.96 12.50
C GLU A 362 2.98 -0.19 12.43
N PHE A 363 3.25 -1.34 13.06
CA PHE A 363 2.28 -2.45 13.11
C PHE A 363 1.10 -2.17 14.04
N GLY A 364 1.25 -1.30 15.04
CA GLY A 364 0.13 -0.83 15.86
C GLY A 364 -0.78 0.11 15.08
N ALA A 365 -0.21 1.01 14.28
CA ALA A 365 -0.97 1.84 13.33
C ALA A 365 -1.65 0.98 12.25
N LEU A 366 -0.96 -0.04 11.71
CA LEU A 366 -1.55 -0.99 10.76
C LEU A 366 -2.66 -1.83 11.38
N SER A 367 -2.46 -2.32 12.61
CA SER A 367 -3.49 -3.02 13.39
C SER A 367 -4.72 -2.15 13.59
N HIS A 368 -4.54 -0.88 13.97
CA HIS A 368 -5.64 0.06 14.10
C HIS A 368 -6.36 0.32 12.76
N SER A 369 -5.61 0.44 11.67
CA SER A 369 -6.18 0.63 10.32
C SER A 369 -6.96 -0.61 9.86
N ILE A 370 -6.49 -1.83 10.19
CA ILE A 370 -7.22 -3.08 9.91
C ILE A 370 -8.46 -3.19 10.79
N ASP A 371 -8.39 -2.80 12.07
CA ASP A 371 -9.53 -2.80 12.98
C ASP A 371 -10.59 -1.78 12.53
N GLN A 372 -10.17 -0.61 12.05
CA GLN A 372 -11.05 0.38 11.41
C GLN A 372 -11.64 -0.16 10.11
N LEU A 373 -10.84 -0.76 9.22
CA LEU A 373 -11.34 -1.39 8.00
C LEU A 373 -12.39 -2.47 8.33
N SER A 374 -12.13 -3.32 9.32
CA SER A 374 -13.06 -4.35 9.76
C SER A 374 -14.33 -3.76 10.36
N ALA A 375 -14.24 -2.66 11.12
CA ALA A 375 -15.38 -1.96 11.67
C ALA A 375 -16.23 -1.27 10.58
N SER A 376 -15.59 -0.56 9.65
CA SER A 376 -16.28 0.09 8.53
C SER A 376 -16.90 -0.94 7.58
N MET A 377 -16.20 -2.04 7.29
CA MET A 377 -16.77 -3.10 6.47
C MET A 377 -17.91 -3.82 7.19
N ALA A 378 -17.81 -3.99 8.51
CA ALA A 378 -18.90 -4.50 9.32
C ALA A 378 -20.14 -3.60 9.26
N GLU A 379 -19.94 -2.30 9.46
CA GLU A 379 -21.00 -1.30 9.35
C GLU A 379 -21.65 -1.29 7.95
N ILE A 380 -20.84 -1.30 6.88
CA ILE A 380 -21.35 -1.38 5.49
C ILE A 380 -22.18 -2.65 5.28
N LEU A 381 -21.68 -3.83 5.70
CA LEU A 381 -22.42 -5.09 5.56
C LEU A 381 -23.72 -5.08 6.37
N THR A 382 -23.72 -4.51 7.58
CA THR A 382 -24.94 -4.32 8.38
C THR A 382 -25.92 -3.39 7.67
N GLN A 383 -25.47 -2.27 7.13
CA GLN A 383 -26.31 -1.33 6.38
C GLN A 383 -26.89 -1.97 5.11
N ILE A 384 -26.11 -2.77 4.37
CA ILE A 384 -26.62 -3.48 3.19
C ILE A 384 -27.62 -4.57 3.60
N ASN A 385 -27.40 -5.28 4.71
CA ASN A 385 -28.36 -6.28 5.22
C ASN A 385 -29.69 -5.62 5.61
N LEU A 386 -29.65 -4.51 6.37
CA LEU A 386 -30.83 -3.72 6.72
C LEU A 386 -31.52 -3.16 5.48
N GLY A 387 -30.75 -2.62 4.53
CA GLY A 387 -31.26 -2.10 3.26
C GLY A 387 -31.92 -3.18 2.41
N SER A 388 -31.34 -4.39 2.35
CA SER A 388 -31.91 -5.54 1.64
C SER A 388 -33.22 -6.00 2.28
N ALA A 389 -33.30 -6.04 3.61
CA ALA A 389 -34.53 -6.37 4.33
C ALA A 389 -35.63 -5.33 4.06
N HIS A 390 -35.29 -4.05 4.08
CA HIS A 390 -36.22 -2.97 3.71
C HIS A 390 -36.66 -3.05 2.25
N LEU A 391 -35.76 -3.46 1.34
CA LEU A 391 -36.08 -3.65 -0.07
C LEU A 391 -37.09 -4.78 -0.28
N VAL A 392 -36.94 -5.90 0.43
CA VAL A 392 -37.89 -7.03 0.40
C VAL A 392 -39.27 -6.59 0.90
N ASP A 393 -39.32 -5.83 2.00
CA ASP A 393 -40.59 -5.33 2.56
C ASP A 393 -41.30 -4.38 1.58
N GLU A 394 -40.57 -3.42 1.01
CA GLU A 394 -41.17 -2.46 0.07
C GLU A 394 -41.55 -3.12 -1.27
N ALA A 395 -40.77 -4.11 -1.73
CA ALA A 395 -41.13 -4.93 -2.88
C ALA A 395 -42.42 -5.71 -2.63
N THR A 396 -42.55 -6.36 -1.46
CA THR A 396 -43.76 -7.09 -1.07
C THR A 396 -44.98 -6.17 -1.00
N LYS A 397 -44.81 -4.98 -0.42
CA LYS A 397 -45.85 -3.95 -0.35
C LYS A 397 -46.24 -3.40 -1.73
N THR A 398 -45.28 -3.25 -2.64
CA THR A 398 -45.52 -2.83 -4.03
C THR A 398 -46.26 -3.91 -4.81
N ALA A 399 -45.90 -5.19 -4.64
CA ALA A 399 -46.62 -6.32 -5.22
C ALA A 399 -48.08 -6.37 -4.73
N LEU A 400 -48.32 -6.25 -3.42
CA LEU A 400 -49.66 -6.19 -2.84
C LEU A 400 -50.47 -4.98 -3.33
N THR A 401 -49.82 -3.83 -3.51
CA THR A 401 -50.47 -2.63 -4.04
C THR A 401 -50.84 -2.79 -5.51
N SER A 402 -49.98 -3.45 -6.28
CA SER A 402 -50.22 -3.77 -7.69
C SER A 402 -51.36 -4.77 -7.84
N GLU A 403 -51.44 -5.80 -7.00
CA GLU A 403 -52.57 -6.74 -6.95
C GLU A 403 -53.89 -6.03 -6.61
N LYS A 404 -53.88 -5.11 -5.63
CA LYS A 404 -55.04 -4.26 -5.32
C LYS A 404 -55.42 -3.36 -6.49
N ALA A 405 -54.45 -2.85 -7.24
CA ALA A 405 -54.71 -2.05 -8.43
C ALA A 405 -55.38 -2.89 -9.53
N MET A 406 -54.91 -4.12 -9.78
CA MET A 406 -55.55 -5.04 -10.73
C MET A 406 -57.01 -5.33 -10.35
N ASN A 407 -57.29 -5.59 -9.07
CA ASN A 407 -58.66 -5.80 -8.60
C ASN A 407 -59.56 -4.57 -8.78
N ARG A 408 -59.01 -3.35 -8.60
CA ARG A 408 -59.74 -2.10 -8.84
C ARG A 408 -60.00 -1.85 -10.32
N VAL A 409 -59.04 -2.19 -11.17
CA VAL A 409 -59.18 -2.11 -12.63
C VAL A 409 -60.27 -3.07 -13.12
N GLU A 410 -60.36 -4.27 -12.55
CA GLU A 410 -61.43 -5.22 -12.86
C GLU A 410 -62.82 -4.68 -12.46
N ASP A 411 -62.94 -4.09 -11.25
CA ASP A 411 -64.18 -3.41 -10.84
C ASP A 411 -64.52 -2.24 -11.77
N GLN A 412 -63.51 -1.47 -12.19
CA GLN A 412 -63.68 -0.37 -13.14
C GLN A 412 -64.15 -0.86 -14.51
N LYS A 413 -63.61 -1.97 -15.04
CA LYS A 413 -64.06 -2.57 -16.32
C LYS A 413 -65.53 -2.98 -16.22
N SER A 414 -65.91 -3.69 -15.16
CA SER A 414 -67.31 -4.08 -14.90
C SER A 414 -68.25 -2.87 -14.85
N ARG A 415 -67.87 -1.80 -14.15
CA ARG A 415 -68.66 -0.54 -14.12
C ARG A 415 -68.72 0.14 -15.48
N THR A 416 -67.63 0.10 -16.24
CA THR A 416 -67.55 0.70 -17.59
C THR A 416 -68.49 -0.04 -18.54
N ASP A 417 -68.54 -1.37 -18.48
CA ASP A 417 -69.47 -2.21 -19.25
C ASP A 417 -70.93 -1.91 -18.89
N GLN A 418 -71.24 -1.72 -17.60
CA GLN A 418 -72.58 -1.33 -17.15
C GLN A 418 -72.99 0.04 -17.68
N VAL A 419 -72.08 1.02 -17.69
CA VAL A 419 -72.35 2.35 -18.26
C VAL A 419 -72.52 2.27 -19.78
N ALA A 420 -71.70 1.47 -20.47
CA ALA A 420 -71.83 1.24 -21.91
C ALA A 420 -73.23 0.68 -22.25
N ALA A 421 -73.70 -0.31 -21.50
CA ALA A 421 -75.03 -0.88 -21.66
C ALA A 421 -76.13 0.17 -21.43
N ALA A 422 -76.02 0.97 -20.36
CA ALA A 422 -76.98 2.02 -20.05
C ALA A 422 -77.04 3.11 -21.14
N ILE A 423 -75.89 3.48 -21.72
CA ILE A 423 -75.83 4.45 -22.83
C ILE A 423 -76.45 3.87 -24.10
N SER A 424 -76.23 2.59 -24.39
CA SER A 424 -76.90 1.92 -25.52
C SER A 424 -78.42 1.88 -25.33
N GLU A 425 -78.91 1.64 -24.11
CA GLU A 425 -80.33 1.67 -23.79
C GLU A 425 -80.92 3.08 -23.89
N LEU A 426 -80.17 4.10 -23.45
CA LEU A 426 -80.53 5.51 -23.63
C LEU A 426 -80.62 5.90 -25.11
N GLU A 427 -79.71 5.45 -25.97
CA GLU A 427 -79.76 5.74 -27.40
C GLU A 427 -81.01 5.12 -28.06
N VAL A 428 -81.38 3.90 -27.66
CA VAL A 428 -82.60 3.23 -28.13
C VAL A 428 -83.84 3.99 -27.65
N SER A 429 -83.89 4.36 -26.37
CA SER A 429 -85.01 5.11 -25.80
C SER A 429 -85.18 6.49 -26.43
N ALA A 430 -84.07 7.21 -26.67
CA ALA A 430 -84.09 8.49 -27.37
C ALA A 430 -84.63 8.35 -28.80
N LYS A 431 -84.17 7.35 -29.58
CA LYS A 431 -84.72 7.09 -30.92
C LYS A 431 -86.23 6.81 -30.89
N GLU A 432 -86.71 6.11 -29.87
CA GLU A 432 -88.14 5.84 -29.68
C GLU A 432 -88.93 7.12 -29.35
N ILE A 433 -88.39 8.00 -28.49
CA ILE A 433 -89.00 9.30 -28.17
C ILE A 433 -89.05 10.21 -29.41
N SER A 434 -87.99 10.23 -30.21
CA SER A 434 -87.94 11.00 -31.46
C SER A 434 -89.05 10.54 -32.41
N ARG A 435 -89.16 9.23 -32.65
CA ARG A 435 -90.24 8.65 -33.46
C ARG A 435 -91.64 8.94 -32.91
N SER A 436 -91.81 8.86 -31.58
CA SER A 436 -93.08 9.19 -30.92
C SER A 436 -93.45 10.67 -31.09
N SER A 437 -92.45 11.55 -31.08
CA SER A 437 -92.63 12.99 -31.31
C SER A 437 -93.03 13.27 -32.77
N GLU A 438 -92.40 12.62 -33.74
CA GLU A 438 -92.78 12.69 -35.16
C GLU A 438 -94.24 12.22 -35.38
N GLN A 439 -94.61 11.10 -34.77
CA GLN A 439 -96.00 10.61 -34.84
C GLN A 439 -96.98 11.59 -34.17
N THR A 440 -96.59 12.21 -33.05
CA THR A 440 -97.40 13.24 -32.39
C THR A 440 -97.61 14.45 -33.30
N VAL A 441 -96.58 14.88 -34.03
CA VAL A 441 -96.69 15.96 -35.03
C VAL A 441 -97.70 15.61 -36.12
N GLU A 442 -97.68 14.39 -36.63
CA GLU A 442 -98.63 13.91 -37.65
C GLU A 442 -100.08 13.93 -37.12
N GLU A 443 -100.33 13.30 -35.97
CA GLU A 443 -101.66 13.26 -35.31
C GLU A 443 -102.19 14.67 -35.00
N VAL A 444 -101.32 15.58 -34.54
CA VAL A 444 -101.69 16.96 -34.25
C VAL A 444 -102.16 17.69 -35.51
N ASN A 445 -101.48 17.48 -36.64
CA ASN A 445 -101.87 18.06 -37.92
C ASN A 445 -103.23 17.50 -38.39
N GLU A 446 -103.48 16.19 -38.24
CA GLU A 446 -104.77 15.59 -38.57
C GLU A 446 -105.92 16.17 -37.73
N VAL A 447 -105.73 16.31 -36.42
CA VAL A 447 -106.73 16.92 -35.53
C VAL A 447 -106.98 18.39 -35.89
N ASN A 448 -105.94 19.15 -36.22
CA ASN A 448 -106.08 20.55 -36.64
C ASN A 448 -106.90 20.66 -37.93
N GLN A 449 -106.63 19.78 -38.91
CA GLN A 449 -107.41 19.70 -40.14
C GLN A 449 -108.88 19.32 -39.87
N ALA A 450 -109.13 18.34 -39.01
CA ALA A 450 -110.47 17.94 -38.62
C ALA A 450 -111.23 19.04 -37.88
N ALA A 451 -110.56 19.79 -37.00
CA ALA A 451 -111.13 20.94 -36.31
C ALA A 451 -111.50 22.07 -37.29
N GLN A 452 -110.64 22.35 -38.27
CA GLN A 452 -110.91 23.34 -39.32
C GLN A 452 -112.11 22.93 -40.19
N GLN A 453 -112.17 21.68 -40.63
CA GLN A 453 -113.32 21.14 -41.37
C GLN A 453 -114.61 21.19 -40.54
N GLY A 454 -114.55 20.81 -39.26
CA GLY A 454 -115.68 20.90 -38.35
C GLY A 454 -116.19 22.33 -38.19
N ARG A 455 -115.27 23.30 -38.19
CA ARG A 455 -115.59 24.73 -38.09
C ARG A 455 -116.30 25.24 -39.33
N GLU A 456 -115.85 24.85 -40.53
CA GLU A 456 -116.53 25.17 -41.79
C GLU A 456 -117.97 24.60 -41.82
N LEU A 457 -118.16 23.38 -41.30
CA LEU A 457 -119.49 22.77 -41.21
C LEU A 457 -120.40 23.50 -40.22
N VAL A 458 -119.88 23.92 -39.07
CA VAL A 458 -120.62 24.70 -38.06
C VAL A 458 -121.00 26.08 -38.60
N LEU A 459 -120.10 26.76 -39.31
CA LEU A 459 -120.39 28.04 -39.98
C LEU A 459 -121.51 27.88 -41.02
N THR A 460 -121.44 26.82 -41.83
CA THR A 460 -122.49 26.51 -42.82
C THR A 460 -123.83 26.24 -42.14
N SER A 461 -123.84 25.42 -41.08
CA SER A 461 -125.04 25.11 -40.29
C SER A 461 -125.65 26.36 -39.65
N ARG A 462 -124.80 27.25 -39.12
CA ARG A 462 -125.23 28.54 -38.58
C ARG A 462 -125.92 29.39 -39.65
N THR A 463 -125.33 29.53 -40.84
CA THR A 463 -125.94 30.30 -41.95
C THR A 463 -127.30 29.74 -42.35
N ILE A 464 -127.44 28.41 -42.47
CA ILE A 464 -128.71 27.75 -42.78
C ILE A 464 -129.75 28.02 -41.66
N THR A 465 -129.32 27.97 -40.40
CA THR A 465 -130.20 28.19 -39.24
C THR A 465 -130.64 29.66 -39.14
N GLU A 466 -129.74 30.61 -39.41
CA GLU A 466 -130.07 32.04 -39.48
C GLU A 466 -131.09 32.32 -40.60
N GLN A 467 -130.92 31.68 -41.78
CA GLN A 467 -131.89 31.77 -42.87
C GLN A 467 -133.26 31.19 -42.47
N LEU A 468 -133.28 30.04 -41.78
CA LEU A 468 -134.51 29.44 -41.25
C LEU A 468 -135.23 30.37 -40.26
N ALA A 469 -134.49 31.10 -39.41
CA ALA A 469 -135.09 32.06 -38.49
C ALA A 469 -135.83 33.20 -39.21
N VAL A 470 -135.28 33.66 -40.35
CA VAL A 470 -135.92 34.67 -41.21
C VAL A 470 -137.20 34.11 -41.82
N GLU A 471 -137.16 32.90 -42.38
CA GLU A 471 -138.34 32.25 -42.98
C GLU A 471 -139.45 31.99 -41.95
N MET A 472 -139.11 31.61 -40.72
CA MET A 472 -140.07 31.46 -39.62
C MET A 472 -140.74 32.78 -39.26
N THR A 473 -139.99 33.89 -39.25
CA THR A 473 -140.54 35.23 -38.99
C THR A 473 -141.55 35.63 -40.05
N GLU A 474 -141.28 35.32 -41.32
CA GLU A 474 -142.21 35.55 -42.42
C GLU A 474 -143.48 34.67 -42.28
N ALA A 475 -143.33 33.39 -41.92
CA ALA A 475 -144.45 32.48 -41.70
C ALA A 475 -145.37 32.93 -40.54
N VAL A 476 -144.80 33.46 -39.45
CA VAL A 476 -145.56 34.08 -38.35
C VAL A 476 -146.40 35.25 -38.87
N ALA A 477 -145.80 36.14 -39.68
CA ALA A 477 -146.50 37.31 -40.24
C ALA A 477 -147.64 36.91 -41.19
N ILE A 478 -147.44 35.88 -42.03
CA ILE A 478 -148.49 35.34 -42.92
C ILE A 478 -149.64 34.75 -42.09
N THR A 479 -149.33 34.02 -41.02
CA THR A 479 -150.34 33.39 -40.16
C THR A 479 -151.15 34.45 -39.39
N GLN A 480 -150.52 35.53 -38.95
CA GLN A 480 -151.21 36.68 -38.34
C GLN A 480 -152.18 37.35 -39.33
N LYS A 481 -151.76 37.57 -40.59
CA LYS A 481 -152.64 38.09 -41.65
C LYS A 481 -153.82 37.15 -41.92
N LEU A 482 -153.60 35.83 -41.93
CA LEU A 482 -154.67 34.84 -42.10
C LEU A 482 -155.71 34.90 -40.96
N SER A 483 -155.24 35.06 -39.72
CA SER A 483 -156.09 35.26 -38.54
C SER A 483 -156.92 36.54 -38.67
N GLU A 484 -156.31 37.65 -39.10
CA GLU A 484 -157.00 38.92 -39.36
C GLU A 484 -158.06 38.79 -40.46
N PHE A 485 -157.73 38.18 -41.60
CA PHE A 485 -158.71 37.95 -42.68
C PHE A 485 -159.87 37.07 -42.23
N SER A 486 -159.60 36.05 -41.41
CA SER A 486 -160.64 35.18 -40.88
C SER A 486 -161.55 35.89 -39.87
N ASN A 487 -161.02 36.81 -39.05
CA ASN A 487 -161.82 37.71 -38.21
C ASN A 487 -162.75 38.61 -39.06
N ASN A 488 -162.22 39.18 -40.14
CA ASN A 488 -163.01 40.01 -41.05
C ASN A 488 -164.14 39.21 -41.72
N ILE A 489 -163.86 37.98 -42.17
CA ILE A 489 -164.89 37.10 -42.73
C ILE A 489 -165.94 36.75 -41.68
N GLY A 490 -165.53 36.44 -40.44
CA GLY A 490 -166.46 36.20 -39.33
C GLY A 490 -167.39 37.39 -39.06
N SER A 491 -166.88 38.62 -39.11
CA SER A 491 -167.69 39.84 -38.99
C SER A 491 -168.72 39.97 -40.11
N ILE A 492 -168.31 39.71 -41.36
CA ILE A 492 -169.20 39.74 -42.54
C ILE A 492 -170.29 38.67 -42.42
N LEU A 493 -169.95 37.45 -42.01
CA LEU A 493 -170.92 36.37 -41.79
C LEU A 493 -171.94 36.73 -40.72
N GLY A 494 -171.52 37.44 -39.65
CA GLY A 494 -172.43 38.00 -38.66
C GLY A 494 -173.47 38.96 -39.26
N VAL A 495 -173.04 39.82 -40.19
CA VAL A 495 -173.94 40.72 -40.93
C VAL A 495 -174.88 39.94 -41.85
N ILE A 496 -174.37 38.95 -42.60
CA ILE A 496 -175.20 38.12 -43.50
C ILE A 496 -176.23 37.34 -42.71
N ARG A 497 -175.84 36.75 -41.57
CA ARG A 497 -176.77 36.06 -40.66
C ARG A 497 -177.88 36.99 -40.19
N SER A 498 -177.52 38.23 -39.81
CA SER A 498 -178.49 39.25 -39.42
C SER A 498 -179.44 39.63 -40.56
N ILE A 499 -178.94 39.79 -41.79
CA ILE A 499 -179.76 40.07 -42.98
C ILE A 499 -180.68 38.87 -43.30
N ALA A 500 -180.17 37.64 -43.24
CA ALA A 500 -180.97 36.44 -43.47
C ALA A 500 -182.09 36.32 -42.42
N GLU A 501 -181.80 36.61 -41.15
CA GLU A 501 -182.79 36.62 -40.07
C GLU A 501 -183.84 37.73 -40.26
N GLN A 502 -183.43 38.93 -40.67
CA GLN A 502 -184.35 40.01 -41.06
C GLN A 502 -185.19 39.63 -42.27
N THR A 503 -184.61 38.97 -43.27
CA THR A 503 -185.30 38.52 -44.49
C THR A 503 -186.31 37.42 -44.17
N ASN A 504 -185.96 36.50 -43.27
CA ASN A 504 -186.85 35.45 -42.77
C ASN A 504 -188.08 36.06 -42.06
N LEU A 505 -187.87 37.10 -41.25
CA LEU A 505 -188.93 37.86 -40.58
C LEU A 505 -189.80 38.65 -41.57
N LEU A 506 -189.20 39.32 -42.56
CA LEU A 506 -189.92 40.04 -43.61
C LEU A 506 -190.77 39.07 -44.46
N ALA A 507 -190.20 37.94 -44.85
CA ALA A 507 -190.87 36.89 -45.61
C ALA A 507 -192.02 36.27 -44.82
N LEU A 508 -191.84 36.05 -43.52
CA LEU A 508 -192.92 35.60 -42.64
C LEU A 508 -194.08 36.61 -42.60
N ASN A 509 -193.77 37.90 -42.45
CA ASN A 509 -194.79 38.95 -42.46
C ASN A 509 -195.52 39.01 -43.83
N ALA A 510 -194.78 38.85 -44.93
CA ALA A 510 -195.37 38.81 -46.27
C ALA A 510 -196.25 37.57 -46.50
N ALA A 511 -195.85 36.39 -46.00
CA ALA A 511 -196.64 35.16 -46.08
C ALA A 511 -197.94 35.29 -45.29
N ILE A 512 -197.90 35.91 -44.11
CA ILE A 512 -199.07 36.23 -43.29
C ILE A 512 -200.04 37.15 -44.05
N GLU A 513 -199.54 38.22 -44.68
CA GLU A 513 -200.41 39.18 -45.39
C GLU A 513 -200.95 38.59 -46.72
N ALA A 514 -200.17 37.75 -47.41
CA ALA A 514 -200.61 37.03 -48.59
C ALA A 514 -201.72 36.02 -48.29
N ALA A 515 -201.64 35.32 -47.16
CA ALA A 515 -202.73 34.46 -46.67
C ALA A 515 -204.00 35.28 -46.36
N ARG A 516 -203.83 36.53 -45.91
CA ARG A 516 -204.92 37.46 -45.60
C ARG A 516 -205.66 37.98 -46.83
N ALA A 517 -204.97 38.11 -47.97
CA ALA A 517 -205.54 38.53 -49.26
C ALA A 517 -206.33 37.41 -49.97
N GLY A 518 -206.40 36.20 -49.40
CA GLY A 518 -207.19 35.08 -49.92
C GLY A 518 -206.74 34.61 -51.31
N ASP A 519 -207.69 34.31 -52.20
CA ASP A 519 -207.39 33.71 -53.52
C ASP A 519 -206.50 34.58 -54.41
N GLN A 520 -206.55 35.91 -54.28
CA GLN A 520 -205.69 36.85 -55.03
C GLN A 520 -204.23 36.83 -54.53
N GLY A 521 -203.99 36.38 -53.30
CA GLY A 521 -202.68 36.36 -52.64
C GLY A 521 -201.89 35.06 -52.80
N ARG A 522 -202.47 34.00 -53.39
CA ARG A 522 -201.82 32.68 -53.49
C ARG A 522 -200.44 32.73 -54.16
N GLY A 523 -200.29 33.53 -55.22
CA GLY A 523 -198.99 33.70 -55.89
C GLY A 523 -197.94 34.35 -54.97
N PHE A 524 -198.35 35.35 -54.19
CA PHE A 524 -197.49 36.02 -53.22
C PHE A 524 -197.12 35.14 -52.03
N ALA A 525 -198.04 34.29 -51.54
CA ALA A 525 -197.77 33.37 -50.44
C ALA A 525 -196.69 32.35 -50.81
N VAL A 526 -196.74 31.79 -52.03
CA VAL A 526 -195.71 30.87 -52.53
C VAL A 526 -194.35 31.56 -52.62
N VAL A 527 -194.30 32.80 -53.12
CA VAL A 527 -193.04 33.56 -53.18
C VAL A 527 -192.52 33.86 -51.77
N ALA A 528 -193.38 34.22 -50.82
CA ALA A 528 -192.99 34.51 -49.44
C ALA A 528 -192.45 33.26 -48.72
N ASP A 529 -193.07 32.10 -48.87
CA ASP A 529 -192.56 30.84 -48.32
C ASP A 529 -191.23 30.43 -48.97
N GLU A 530 -191.05 30.66 -50.27
CA GLU A 530 -189.78 30.41 -50.96
C GLU A 530 -188.66 31.35 -50.46
N VAL A 531 -188.96 32.64 -50.24
CA VAL A 531 -188.01 33.60 -49.65
C VAL A 531 -187.68 33.20 -48.20
N ARG A 532 -188.65 32.71 -47.43
CA ARG A 532 -188.44 32.22 -46.06
C ARG A 532 -187.55 30.98 -46.02
N ALA A 533 -187.79 30.02 -46.91
CA ALA A 533 -186.96 28.83 -47.07
C ALA A 533 -185.53 29.21 -47.49
N LEU A 534 -185.37 30.18 -48.40
CA LEU A 534 -184.08 30.70 -48.83
C LEU A 534 -183.34 31.41 -47.69
N ALA A 535 -184.04 32.20 -46.87
CA ALA A 535 -183.48 32.88 -45.71
C ALA A 535 -182.99 31.89 -44.64
N ASN A 536 -183.77 30.85 -44.31
CA ASN A 536 -183.34 29.79 -43.40
C ASN A 536 -182.14 28.99 -43.95
N ARG A 537 -182.13 28.64 -45.24
CA ARG A 537 -180.97 28.00 -45.89
C ARG A 537 -179.73 28.90 -45.85
N THR A 538 -179.90 30.21 -46.02
CA THR A 538 -178.82 31.20 -45.90
C THR A 538 -178.27 31.23 -44.48
N GLN A 539 -179.15 31.25 -43.46
CA GLN A 539 -178.76 31.24 -42.05
C GLN A 539 -177.98 29.98 -41.67
N GLN A 540 -178.47 28.80 -42.05
CA GLN A 540 -177.79 27.53 -41.82
C GLN A 540 -176.41 27.52 -42.51
N SER A 541 -176.34 27.95 -43.77
CA SER A 541 -175.07 28.01 -44.51
C SER A 541 -174.08 28.98 -43.85
N THR A 542 -174.55 30.14 -43.35
CA THR A 542 -173.68 31.07 -42.59
C THR A 542 -173.19 30.49 -41.28
N GLU A 543 -173.97 29.64 -40.60
CA GLU A 543 -173.55 28.98 -39.36
C GLU A 543 -172.50 27.90 -39.62
N GLU A 544 -172.67 27.10 -40.67
CA GLU A 544 -171.66 26.14 -41.13
C GLU A 544 -170.34 26.84 -41.53
N ILE A 545 -170.41 27.95 -42.28
CA ILE A 545 -169.22 28.75 -42.60
C ILE A 545 -168.62 29.38 -41.35
N GLN A 546 -169.43 29.87 -40.40
CA GLN A 546 -168.93 30.44 -39.15
C GLN A 546 -168.15 29.40 -38.34
N GLN A 547 -168.62 28.15 -38.27
CA GLN A 547 -167.87 27.05 -37.63
C GLN A 547 -166.54 26.79 -38.34
N MET A 548 -166.52 26.78 -39.69
CA MET A 548 -165.28 26.64 -40.46
C MET A 548 -164.29 27.78 -40.19
N ILE A 549 -164.78 29.02 -40.10
CA ILE A 549 -163.95 30.19 -39.78
C ILE A 549 -163.39 30.12 -38.36
N THR A 550 -164.20 29.71 -37.37
CA THR A 550 -163.73 29.52 -35.99
C THR A 550 -162.63 28.45 -35.93
N ASN A 551 -162.81 27.32 -36.63
CA ASN A 551 -161.78 26.28 -36.72
C ASN A 551 -160.51 26.80 -37.42
N LEU A 552 -160.65 27.61 -38.47
CA LEU A 552 -159.53 28.23 -39.19
C LEU A 552 -158.77 29.21 -38.27
N GLN A 553 -159.46 30.02 -37.48
CA GLN A 553 -158.86 30.91 -36.48
C GLN A 553 -158.09 30.13 -35.41
N GLN A 554 -158.68 29.05 -34.87
CA GLN A 554 -158.01 28.20 -33.88
C GLN A 554 -156.76 27.55 -34.47
N ASN A 555 -156.84 27.00 -35.68
CA ASN A 555 -155.69 26.40 -36.36
C ASN A 555 -154.61 27.45 -36.66
N ALA A 556 -154.98 28.66 -37.08
CA ALA A 556 -154.01 29.75 -37.30
C ALA A 556 -153.31 30.15 -35.99
N LEU A 557 -154.03 30.23 -34.86
CA LEU A 557 -153.44 30.48 -33.55
C LEU A 557 -152.45 29.38 -33.16
N GLN A 558 -152.82 28.11 -33.36
CA GLN A 558 -151.95 26.97 -33.08
C GLN A 558 -150.68 26.97 -33.95
N VAL A 559 -150.81 27.27 -35.24
CA VAL A 559 -149.66 27.43 -36.15
C VAL A 559 -148.75 28.56 -35.68
N SER A 560 -149.32 29.72 -35.29
CA SER A 560 -148.53 30.83 -34.75
C SER A 560 -147.75 30.45 -33.49
N GLN A 561 -148.36 29.72 -32.55
CA GLN A 561 -147.68 29.25 -31.34
C GLN A 561 -146.53 28.29 -31.65
N VAL A 562 -146.74 27.35 -32.59
CA VAL A 562 -145.69 26.43 -33.05
C VAL A 562 -144.55 27.21 -33.70
N MET A 563 -144.85 28.18 -34.55
CA MET A 563 -143.84 29.00 -35.24
C MET A 563 -143.02 29.85 -34.26
N THR A 564 -143.65 30.48 -33.26
CA THR A 564 -142.92 31.22 -32.21
C THR A 564 -141.99 30.30 -31.42
N ARG A 565 -142.44 29.08 -31.06
CA ARG A 565 -141.58 28.11 -30.39
C ARG A 565 -140.42 27.67 -31.29
N SER A 566 -140.67 27.42 -32.57
CA SER A 566 -139.65 27.07 -33.56
C SER A 566 -138.63 28.19 -33.76
N GLN A 567 -139.07 29.46 -33.72
CA GLN A 567 -138.17 30.63 -33.75
C GLN A 567 -137.23 30.62 -32.54
N THR A 568 -137.74 30.47 -31.32
CA THR A 568 -136.90 30.39 -30.11
C THR A 568 -135.92 29.21 -30.16
N GLN A 569 -136.34 28.05 -30.66
CA GLN A 569 -135.44 26.90 -30.84
C GLN A 569 -134.34 27.18 -31.87
N THR A 570 -134.67 27.90 -32.94
CA THR A 570 -133.71 28.29 -33.99
C THR A 570 -132.67 29.26 -33.45
N GLU A 571 -133.08 30.25 -32.64
CA GLU A 571 -132.15 31.16 -31.92
C GLU A 571 -131.21 30.40 -30.98
N GLN A 572 -131.72 29.41 -30.25
CA GLN A 572 -130.89 28.53 -29.41
C GLN A 572 -129.91 27.71 -30.25
N CYS A 573 -130.30 27.22 -31.42
CA CYS A 573 -129.39 26.52 -32.34
C CYS A 573 -128.26 27.42 -32.85
N VAL A 574 -128.52 28.70 -33.16
CA VAL A 574 -127.48 29.66 -33.55
C VAL A 574 -126.48 29.89 -32.42
N GLU A 575 -126.95 30.06 -31.18
CA GLU A 575 -126.07 30.26 -30.03
C GLU A 575 -125.24 29.01 -29.70
N GLN A 576 -125.83 27.83 -29.86
CA GLN A 576 -125.12 26.56 -29.72
C GLN A 576 -124.04 26.39 -30.80
N ALA A 577 -124.34 26.73 -32.06
CA ALA A 577 -123.38 26.71 -33.15
C ALA A 577 -122.20 27.68 -32.89
N ARG A 578 -122.47 28.88 -32.36
CA ARG A 578 -121.44 29.85 -31.96
C ARG A 578 -120.54 29.28 -30.85
N SER A 579 -121.13 28.62 -29.86
CA SER A 579 -120.39 27.98 -28.77
C SER A 579 -119.50 26.84 -29.29
N THR A 580 -119.98 26.05 -30.25
CA THR A 580 -119.19 25.00 -30.91
C THR A 580 -118.05 25.57 -31.75
N ASP A 581 -118.25 26.67 -32.47
CA ASP A 581 -117.17 27.36 -33.22
C ASP A 581 -116.03 27.81 -32.29
N ILE A 582 -116.35 28.44 -31.15
CA ILE A 582 -115.37 28.87 -30.16
C ILE A 582 -114.62 27.67 -29.57
N ALA A 583 -115.32 26.56 -29.30
CA ALA A 583 -114.69 25.34 -28.79
C ALA A 583 -113.71 24.73 -29.81
N LEU A 584 -114.07 24.67 -31.09
CA LEU A 584 -113.20 24.18 -32.16
C LEU A 584 -111.98 25.09 -32.38
N GLN A 585 -112.17 26.42 -32.30
CA GLN A 585 -111.07 27.38 -32.35
C GLN A 585 -110.09 27.17 -31.18
N THR A 586 -110.61 26.96 -29.97
CA THR A 586 -109.79 26.68 -28.79
C THR A 586 -109.01 25.37 -28.96
N ILE A 587 -109.62 24.34 -29.55
CA ILE A 587 -108.93 23.08 -29.86
C ILE A 587 -107.77 23.33 -30.82
N ALA A 588 -107.98 24.04 -31.92
CA ALA A 588 -106.93 24.36 -32.90
C ALA A 588 -105.74 25.11 -32.25
N GLU A 589 -106.02 26.10 -31.40
CA GLU A 589 -104.98 26.84 -30.66
C GLU A 589 -104.19 25.94 -29.70
N ARG A 590 -104.86 25.01 -29.00
CA ARG A 590 -104.19 24.04 -28.13
C ARG A 590 -103.35 23.04 -28.92
N MET A 591 -103.83 22.61 -30.09
CA MET A 591 -103.09 21.72 -30.98
C MET A 591 -101.82 22.38 -31.52
N HIS A 592 -101.84 23.68 -31.84
CA HIS A 592 -100.62 24.42 -32.19
C HIS A 592 -99.57 24.42 -31.07
N LEU A 593 -99.97 24.60 -29.81
CA LEU A 593 -99.03 24.51 -28.69
C LEU A 593 -98.45 23.11 -28.55
N ILE A 594 -99.24 22.06 -28.77
CA ILE A 594 -98.75 20.66 -28.74
C ILE A 594 -97.77 20.40 -29.88
N LEU A 595 -98.02 20.96 -31.07
CA LEU A 595 -97.10 20.88 -32.21
C LEU A 595 -95.73 21.45 -31.86
N ASP A 596 -95.70 22.67 -31.32
CA ASP A 596 -94.46 23.34 -30.92
C ASP A 596 -93.70 22.53 -29.85
N MET A 597 -94.42 21.98 -28.87
CA MET A 597 -93.85 21.10 -27.85
C MET A 597 -93.25 19.82 -28.46
N ALA A 598 -93.95 19.18 -29.40
CA ALA A 598 -93.47 17.96 -30.04
C ALA A 598 -92.19 18.21 -30.86
N ILE A 599 -92.10 19.33 -31.58
CA ILE A 599 -90.89 19.75 -32.30
C ILE A 599 -89.73 20.00 -31.31
N GLN A 600 -89.99 20.66 -30.19
CA GLN A 600 -88.97 20.91 -29.18
C GLN A 600 -88.46 19.61 -28.53
N VAL A 601 -89.35 18.65 -28.26
CA VAL A 601 -88.97 17.32 -27.76
C VAL A 601 -88.11 16.59 -28.79
N ALA A 602 -88.48 16.62 -30.07
CA ALA A 602 -87.68 16.00 -31.14
C ALA A 602 -86.25 16.55 -31.18
N HIS A 603 -86.08 17.87 -31.17
CA HIS A 603 -84.75 18.51 -31.13
C HIS A 603 -83.94 18.16 -29.88
N ALA A 604 -84.55 18.20 -28.69
CA ALA A 604 -83.88 17.81 -27.45
C ALA A 604 -83.43 16.33 -27.48
N THR A 605 -84.17 15.50 -28.20
CA THR A 605 -83.90 14.07 -28.34
C THR A 605 -82.78 13.81 -29.35
N GLU A 606 -82.69 14.58 -30.45
CA GLU A 606 -81.53 14.56 -31.35
C GLU A 606 -80.23 14.93 -30.61
N GLU A 607 -80.28 15.96 -29.75
CA GLU A 607 -79.15 16.35 -28.92
C GLU A 607 -78.76 15.24 -27.92
N GLN A 608 -79.75 14.57 -27.30
CA GLN A 608 -79.49 13.39 -26.45
C GLN A 608 -78.83 12.23 -27.19
N ILE A 609 -79.21 11.96 -28.44
CA ILE A 609 -78.58 10.93 -29.27
C ILE A 609 -77.11 11.30 -29.51
N ALA A 610 -76.83 12.55 -29.89
CA ALA A 610 -75.46 13.02 -30.11
C ALA A 610 -74.60 12.91 -28.84
N VAL A 611 -75.12 13.34 -27.69
CA VAL A 611 -74.42 13.21 -26.40
C VAL A 611 -74.19 11.74 -26.03
N SER A 612 -75.15 10.86 -26.29
CA SER A 612 -75.00 9.43 -26.00
C SER A 612 -73.88 8.79 -26.85
N GLN A 613 -73.73 9.20 -28.10
CA GLN A 613 -72.63 8.76 -28.98
C GLN A 613 -71.27 9.24 -28.46
N ASP A 614 -71.16 10.50 -28.04
CA ASP A 614 -69.93 11.09 -27.49
C ASP A 614 -69.53 10.40 -26.17
N VAL A 615 -70.49 10.15 -25.28
CA VAL A 615 -70.26 9.39 -24.04
C VAL A 615 -69.82 7.95 -24.34
N SER A 616 -70.40 7.31 -25.37
CA SER A 616 -69.99 5.96 -25.79
C SER A 616 -68.52 5.93 -26.25
N GLU A 617 -68.05 6.94 -26.99
CA GLU A 617 -66.65 7.07 -27.38
C GLU A 617 -65.73 7.24 -26.16
N HIS A 618 -66.12 8.09 -25.20
CA HIS A 618 -65.38 8.25 -23.95
C HIS A 618 -65.30 6.97 -23.12
N ILE A 619 -66.38 6.20 -23.06
CA ILE A 619 -66.44 4.91 -22.36
C ILE A 619 -65.49 3.88 -22.99
N ASN A 620 -65.40 3.83 -24.31
CA ASN A 620 -64.39 3.02 -25.01
C ASN A 620 -62.97 3.46 -24.66
N GLY A 621 -62.73 4.77 -24.57
CA GLY A 621 -61.44 5.32 -24.11
C GLY A 621 -61.09 4.90 -22.69
N ILE A 622 -62.04 4.94 -21.75
CA ILE A 622 -61.85 4.50 -20.36
C ILE A 622 -61.52 3.00 -20.31
N ALA A 623 -62.19 2.18 -21.11
CA ALA A 623 -61.91 0.74 -21.20
C ALA A 623 -60.49 0.45 -21.68
N ALA A 624 -59.99 1.19 -22.68
CA ALA A 624 -58.62 1.07 -23.17
C ALA A 624 -57.58 1.47 -22.09
N VAL A 625 -57.84 2.56 -21.35
CA VAL A 625 -56.98 2.99 -20.24
C VAL A 625 -56.97 1.94 -19.12
N ALA A 626 -58.12 1.36 -18.79
CA ALA A 626 -58.22 0.29 -17.81
C ALA A 626 -57.38 -0.93 -18.22
N TYR A 627 -57.42 -1.33 -19.50
CA TYR A 627 -56.57 -2.43 -20.00
C TYR A 627 -55.07 -2.15 -19.84
N ASN A 628 -54.62 -0.93 -20.17
CA ASN A 628 -53.22 -0.55 -19.98
C ASN A 628 -52.82 -0.55 -18.49
N ALA A 629 -53.68 -0.02 -17.62
CA ALA A 629 -53.46 -0.01 -16.18
C ALA A 629 -53.36 -1.43 -15.58
N GLU A 630 -54.14 -2.39 -16.08
CA GLU A 630 -54.03 -3.81 -15.72
C GLU A 630 -52.64 -4.36 -16.08
N SER A 631 -52.17 -4.07 -17.30
CA SER A 631 -50.87 -4.51 -17.79
C SER A 631 -49.72 -3.91 -16.98
N GLU A 632 -49.75 -2.61 -16.73
CA GLU A 632 -48.75 -1.90 -15.92
C GLU A 632 -48.71 -2.41 -14.47
N ALA A 633 -49.87 -2.66 -13.86
CA ALA A 633 -49.94 -3.22 -12.53
C ALA A 633 -49.35 -4.65 -12.49
N ARG A 634 -49.63 -5.48 -13.51
CA ARG A 634 -49.03 -6.82 -13.62
C ARG A 634 -47.51 -6.76 -13.74
N GLU A 635 -46.98 -5.86 -14.59
CA GLU A 635 -45.54 -5.67 -14.77
C GLU A 635 -44.86 -5.16 -13.48
N SER A 636 -45.51 -4.25 -12.76
CA SER A 636 -45.05 -3.75 -11.45
C SER A 636 -44.98 -4.87 -10.39
N ALA A 637 -45.99 -5.75 -10.35
CA ALA A 637 -45.99 -6.91 -9.46
C ALA A 637 -44.83 -7.87 -9.79
N GLN A 638 -44.62 -8.16 -11.09
CA GLN A 638 -43.55 -9.05 -11.54
C GLN A 638 -42.16 -8.46 -11.28
N SER A 639 -41.98 -7.14 -11.46
CA SER A 639 -40.75 -6.44 -11.13
C SER A 639 -40.46 -6.44 -9.63
N SER A 640 -41.51 -6.32 -8.81
CA SER A 640 -41.42 -6.40 -7.35
C SER A 640 -40.99 -7.79 -6.88
N GLU A 641 -41.55 -8.85 -7.49
CA GLU A 641 -41.13 -10.24 -7.25
C GLU A 641 -39.63 -10.42 -7.54
N ALA A 642 -39.17 -9.94 -8.70
CA ALA A 642 -37.76 -10.00 -9.09
C ALA A 642 -36.85 -9.21 -8.14
N LEU A 643 -37.30 -8.02 -7.69
CA LEU A 643 -36.57 -7.19 -6.73
C LEU A 643 -36.44 -7.87 -5.36
N SER A 644 -37.52 -8.50 -4.89
CA SER A 644 -37.54 -9.29 -3.66
C SER A 644 -36.57 -10.48 -3.74
N GLN A 645 -36.55 -11.19 -4.87
CA GLN A 645 -35.60 -12.28 -5.11
C GLN A 645 -34.14 -11.79 -5.10
N LEU A 646 -33.85 -10.67 -5.77
CA LEU A 646 -32.51 -10.10 -5.82
C LEU A 646 -32.04 -9.63 -4.43
N ALA A 647 -32.91 -8.97 -3.67
CA ALA A 647 -32.61 -8.54 -2.30
C ALA A 647 -32.41 -9.75 -1.36
N THR A 648 -33.18 -10.82 -1.54
CA THR A 648 -32.99 -12.07 -0.80
C THR A 648 -31.66 -12.74 -1.14
N GLN A 649 -31.27 -12.78 -2.42
CA GLN A 649 -29.95 -13.25 -2.85
C GLN A 649 -28.83 -12.39 -2.27
N GLN A 650 -28.97 -11.07 -2.29
CA GLN A 650 -28.01 -10.15 -1.67
C GLN A 650 -27.88 -10.42 -0.17
N ARG A 651 -29.00 -10.66 0.53
CA ARG A 651 -28.99 -11.06 1.94
C ARG A 651 -28.24 -12.37 2.17
N GLN A 652 -28.50 -13.40 1.38
CA GLN A 652 -27.80 -14.68 1.47
C GLN A 652 -26.29 -14.54 1.24
N LEU A 653 -25.87 -13.68 0.31
CA LEU A 653 -24.45 -13.38 0.08
C LEU A 653 -23.81 -12.68 1.30
N ILE A 654 -24.56 -11.80 1.97
CA ILE A 654 -24.10 -11.07 3.16
C ILE A 654 -24.12 -11.95 4.42
N GLU A 655 -25.08 -12.85 4.56
CA GLU A 655 -25.15 -13.83 5.67
C GLU A 655 -23.92 -14.74 5.74
N ARG A 656 -23.18 -14.85 4.62
CA ARG A 656 -21.88 -15.53 4.56
C ARG A 656 -20.79 -14.79 5.35
N PHE A 657 -20.99 -13.50 5.61
CA PHE A 657 -20.12 -12.68 6.44
C PHE A 657 -20.66 -12.61 7.86
N LYS A 658 -19.77 -12.76 8.83
CA LYS A 658 -20.06 -12.61 10.25
C LYS A 658 -19.67 -11.21 10.68
N VAL A 659 -20.64 -10.45 11.16
CA VAL A 659 -20.51 -9.02 11.46
C VAL A 659 -20.77 -8.70 12.91
#